data_AF-A0A9W8YQZ3-F1
#
_entry.id   AF-A0A9W8YQZ3-F1
#
_cell.length_a   1.000
_cell.length_b   1.000
_cell.length_c   1.000
_cell.angle_alpha   90.00
_cell.angle_beta   90.00
_cell.angle_gamma   90.00
#
_symmetry.space_group_name_H-M   'P 1'
#
loop_
_entity.id
_entity.type
_entity.pdbx_description
1 polymer ?
#
loop_
_entity_poly.entity_id
_entity_poly.type
_entity_poly.pdbx_seq_one_letter_code
_entity_poly.pdbx_strand_id
1 'polypeptide(L)'
;MRPSFVLGSVLSILPVLTAGLTVNDVLSTSVAAYAHSKRDIVDDILTDIEDLAECSACQALLVVLQALAHLGNDAFTDTIVEICELLEIEDDDVCAGAIGLEGPILAHDLRNMDIPSKTSELFCLTIFGLCQWPEVDTSYSVSMSEKPTDAARPASSGQTPIQVVHISDIHVDRNYTTGASYNCTKNICCRPYDADDAVGVTDYPAGEYGNVACDSPVTLEESLYTAIQDLVPNRTFTIFTGDVIEGDVWLSTDDEVTTGLEDAYGRMESIGQTYAVIGNHDSCPVDSFPPAAVDTTYAAETQIFYDALSGDIASWVGSTAAAEVSSNYGSYSVLDETTGLRIISVNTNFWYKSNYWMYETTMEYDPSSMLSWLASELETAETAGERVWILGHMPLGSGDTFHDQSYYFDTIIQRFSGTISAVFYGHTHKDEWELAYSDYTAQTAATATMMSYIAPALTPTSGNPTFRVYDVDPVTFGVLDFTVYYANISSPTYQSGPTWEKLYSVKETYGALLGYTDAAAELTPAFWHNVTELFESDDAVFQEYYARKTRDYSTSTCTGDCKTEEICQLRAAQAQYNCVTISPGINLKKRDGIDGEVENAHEEHACESSPVAPVLSSIYSDEGIAALRSAKKFLYELIKSRKKNIDMLSPSVHALIWAATLCSPLASAAPRSHIAVNSTKPPAFFLAGDSMTAVQSDDGGGYGTGFLSFLKSPAWGIDYGQDGATTVSFVEGGTQGNWTAVIDALNGAKEQYEVFVPIMFGANDQKAAANETLLEYQTNLQNLALDVIDNGGTPVSTQYSYHYSFPSTLYKKKLQDCPSCLGLLQKRTDRVHQKLLLTPMSRRAFTSEDNVTQVTQSLADQRTYTIYAARNTSTTYIDFNLASTEYINAIGNASAQTYDLACTDETHLNSWGSVVFGRMFADLLLGHPPKVGVDVDFVPNPSAYFTQWFVPNTTLSEDIWTGVAAYGGDCPLQ
;
A
#
# COMPACT_ATOMS: atom_id res chain seq x y z
N MET A 1 -40.21 -61.67 -54.86
CA MET A 1 -41.25 -61.23 -53.89
C MET A 1 -40.57 -60.39 -52.81
N ARG A 2 -41.33 -59.53 -52.11
CA ARG A 2 -40.90 -58.81 -50.89
C ARG A 2 -40.49 -59.80 -49.75
N PRO A 3 -39.79 -59.38 -48.68
CA PRO A 3 -39.57 -58.00 -48.20
C PRO A 3 -38.11 -57.56 -48.06
N SER A 4 -37.89 -56.24 -47.98
CA SER A 4 -36.57 -55.61 -47.84
C SER A 4 -36.22 -55.32 -46.39
N PHE A 5 -34.98 -55.62 -46.01
CA PHE A 5 -34.36 -55.29 -44.72
C PHE A 5 -33.81 -53.85 -44.69
N VAL A 6 -33.71 -53.32 -43.47
CA VAL A 6 -32.71 -52.37 -42.94
C VAL A 6 -31.98 -51.48 -43.97
N LEU A 7 -32.29 -50.18 -43.98
CA LEU A 7 -31.45 -49.19 -44.65
C LEU A 7 -30.15 -48.97 -43.86
N GLY A 8 -29.02 -49.15 -44.54
CA GLY A 8 -27.73 -48.62 -44.12
C GLY A 8 -26.99 -48.02 -45.32
N SER A 9 -26.20 -46.97 -45.07
CA SER A 9 -25.34 -46.25 -46.04
C SER A 9 -26.13 -45.44 -47.11
N VAL A 10 -25.80 -44.21 -47.46
CA VAL A 10 -24.49 -43.66 -47.86
C VAL A 10 -24.49 -42.13 -47.64
N LEU A 11 -23.47 -41.60 -46.97
CA LEU A 11 -22.70 -40.48 -47.52
C LEU A 11 -21.25 -40.57 -47.00
N SER A 12 -20.32 -40.08 -47.80
CA SER A 12 -18.88 -40.32 -47.64
C SER A 12 -18.11 -39.00 -47.76
N ILE A 13 -16.85 -39.02 -47.28
CA ILE A 13 -15.76 -38.07 -47.57
C ILE A 13 -15.51 -36.97 -46.51
N LEU A 14 -14.47 -37.29 -45.71
CA LEU A 14 -13.48 -36.47 -45.02
C LEU A 14 -13.80 -35.68 -43.71
N PRO A 15 -12.79 -35.55 -42.80
CA PRO A 15 -12.91 -34.92 -41.49
C PRO A 15 -12.39 -33.46 -41.48
N VAL A 16 -12.55 -32.81 -40.31
CA VAL A 16 -11.76 -31.71 -39.69
C VAL A 16 -12.71 -30.81 -38.88
N LEU A 17 -12.22 -30.26 -37.75
CA LEU A 17 -12.89 -29.30 -36.85
C LEU A 17 -14.11 -29.80 -36.04
N THR A 18 -13.82 -30.48 -34.93
CA THR A 18 -14.64 -30.43 -33.71
C THR A 18 -13.76 -30.19 -32.48
N ALA A 19 -13.15 -29.01 -32.44
CA ALA A 19 -12.52 -28.38 -31.28
C ALA A 19 -12.56 -26.86 -31.54
N GLY A 20 -13.14 -26.07 -30.63
CA GLY A 20 -13.35 -24.62 -30.83
C GLY A 20 -14.77 -24.12 -30.52
N LEU A 21 -15.28 -24.41 -29.32
CA LEU A 21 -16.48 -23.79 -28.74
C LEU A 21 -16.33 -23.63 -27.22
N THR A 22 -15.30 -22.90 -26.82
CA THR A 22 -15.11 -22.27 -25.50
C THR A 22 -14.31 -20.97 -25.72
N VAL A 23 -14.12 -20.14 -24.68
CA VAL A 23 -13.46 -18.81 -24.71
C VAL A 23 -14.31 -17.66 -25.26
N ASN A 24 -14.89 -17.75 -26.46
CA ASN A 24 -15.55 -16.57 -27.08
C ASN A 24 -16.86 -16.07 -26.43
N ASP A 25 -17.62 -16.90 -25.72
CA ASP A 25 -18.89 -16.46 -25.07
C ASP A 25 -18.70 -15.78 -23.70
N VAL A 26 -17.57 -16.05 -23.02
CA VAL A 26 -17.20 -15.32 -21.80
C VAL A 26 -16.65 -13.94 -22.18
N LEU A 27 -15.81 -13.86 -23.21
CA LEU A 27 -15.34 -12.59 -23.79
C LEU A 27 -16.47 -11.71 -24.34
N SER A 28 -17.50 -12.30 -24.96
CA SER A 28 -18.61 -11.50 -25.50
C SER A 28 -19.52 -10.93 -24.41
N THR A 29 -19.69 -11.62 -23.28
CA THR A 29 -20.51 -11.16 -22.16
C THR A 29 -19.77 -10.17 -21.25
N SER A 30 -18.49 -10.39 -20.94
CA SER A 30 -17.69 -9.44 -20.16
C SER A 30 -17.45 -8.11 -20.89
N VAL A 31 -17.02 -8.15 -22.16
CA VAL A 31 -16.73 -6.93 -22.95
C VAL A 31 -18.02 -6.17 -23.31
N ALA A 32 -19.14 -6.84 -23.58
CA ALA A 32 -20.41 -6.16 -23.87
C ALA A 32 -21.09 -5.59 -22.62
N ALA A 33 -20.97 -6.23 -21.45
CA ALA A 33 -21.44 -5.66 -20.19
C ALA A 33 -20.63 -4.42 -19.80
N TYR A 34 -19.30 -4.49 -19.90
CA TYR A 34 -18.40 -3.37 -19.59
C TYR A 34 -18.65 -2.17 -20.52
N ALA A 35 -18.81 -2.41 -21.83
CA ALA A 35 -19.00 -1.36 -22.82
C ALA A 35 -20.33 -0.59 -22.72
N HIS A 36 -21.31 -1.07 -21.94
CA HIS A 36 -22.64 -0.46 -21.87
C HIS A 36 -23.05 0.08 -20.49
N SER A 37 -22.35 -0.27 -19.39
CA SER A 37 -22.64 0.28 -18.04
C SER A 37 -21.47 0.94 -17.30
N LYS A 38 -20.21 0.77 -17.70
CA LYS A 38 -19.05 1.35 -16.98
C LYS A 38 -18.46 2.58 -17.67
N ARG A 39 -19.10 3.74 -17.46
CA ARG A 39 -18.38 5.04 -17.50
C ARG A 39 -18.37 5.68 -16.13
N ASP A 40 -19.56 5.82 -15.54
CA ASP A 40 -19.74 6.40 -14.22
C ASP A 40 -19.06 5.50 -13.17
N ILE A 41 -19.39 4.19 -13.09
CA ILE A 41 -18.84 3.25 -12.08
C ILE A 41 -17.31 3.33 -11.84
N VAL A 42 -16.49 3.60 -12.86
CA VAL A 42 -15.03 3.73 -12.67
C VAL A 42 -14.64 5.13 -12.16
N ASP A 43 -15.35 6.18 -12.57
CA ASP A 43 -15.18 7.51 -11.97
C ASP A 43 -15.75 7.56 -10.55
N ASP A 44 -16.85 6.83 -10.29
CA ASP A 44 -17.48 6.67 -8.96
C ASP A 44 -16.52 5.96 -8.00
N ILE A 45 -16.00 4.77 -8.35
CA ILE A 45 -14.99 4.05 -7.54
C ILE A 45 -13.76 4.94 -7.29
N LEU A 46 -13.24 5.61 -8.32
CA LEU A 46 -12.12 6.53 -8.16
C LEU A 46 -12.47 7.81 -7.37
N THR A 47 -13.74 8.11 -7.12
CA THR A 47 -14.17 9.22 -6.23
C THR A 47 -14.34 8.73 -4.79
N ASP A 48 -14.77 7.49 -4.59
CA ASP A 48 -14.88 6.87 -3.28
C ASP A 48 -13.51 6.56 -2.64
N ILE A 49 -12.44 6.48 -3.44
CA ILE A 49 -11.06 6.23 -2.97
C ILE A 49 -10.38 7.51 -2.41
N GLU A 50 -10.72 8.71 -2.89
CA GLU A 50 -10.09 10.00 -2.49
C GLU A 50 -10.31 10.39 -1.01
N ASP A 51 -11.19 9.68 -0.29
CA ASP A 51 -11.70 10.05 1.04
C ASP A 51 -11.30 9.04 2.16
N LEU A 52 -10.45 8.04 1.86
CA LEU A 52 -10.17 6.88 2.74
C LEU A 52 -8.67 6.63 2.94
N ALA A 53 -8.32 5.94 4.03
CA ALA A 53 -6.98 5.44 4.32
C ALA A 53 -7.07 3.99 4.86
N GLU A 54 -7.92 3.19 4.23
CA GLU A 54 -8.30 1.85 4.68
C GLU A 54 -8.04 0.79 3.61
N CYS A 55 -7.76 -0.43 4.04
CA CYS A 55 -7.57 -1.60 3.19
C CYS A 55 -8.71 -1.80 2.17
N SER A 56 -9.96 -1.47 2.56
CA SER A 56 -11.15 -1.46 1.71
C SER A 56 -11.04 -0.56 0.48
N ALA A 57 -10.39 0.60 0.59
CA ALA A 57 -10.17 1.55 -0.50
C ALA A 57 -9.07 1.07 -1.46
N CYS A 58 -8.01 0.45 -0.93
CA CYS A 58 -7.02 -0.21 -1.79
C CYS A 58 -7.65 -1.34 -2.60
N GLN A 59 -8.46 -2.21 -1.96
CA GLN A 59 -9.21 -3.28 -2.65
C GLN A 59 -10.09 -2.73 -3.78
N ALA A 60 -10.72 -1.55 -3.59
CA ALA A 60 -11.47 -0.87 -4.63
C ALA A 60 -10.57 -0.34 -5.77
N LEU A 61 -9.38 0.20 -5.46
CA LEU A 61 -8.38 0.60 -6.46
C LEU A 61 -7.88 -0.60 -7.28
N LEU A 62 -7.63 -1.75 -6.64
CA LEU A 62 -7.21 -2.98 -7.32
C LEU A 62 -8.24 -3.42 -8.37
N VAL A 63 -9.55 -3.24 -8.15
CA VAL A 63 -10.58 -3.51 -9.17
C VAL A 63 -10.45 -2.59 -10.39
N VAL A 64 -9.96 -1.35 -10.22
CA VAL A 64 -9.68 -0.42 -11.33
C VAL A 64 -8.40 -0.85 -12.06
N LEU A 65 -7.34 -1.17 -11.33
CA LEU A 65 -6.05 -1.61 -11.89
C LEU A 65 -6.16 -2.97 -12.60
N GLN A 66 -6.92 -3.94 -12.06
CA GLN A 66 -7.30 -5.19 -12.72
C GLN A 66 -8.08 -4.93 -14.02
N ALA A 67 -9.05 -4.00 -14.00
CA ALA A 67 -9.79 -3.63 -15.21
C ALA A 67 -8.89 -2.98 -16.28
N LEU A 68 -7.85 -2.24 -15.88
CA LEU A 68 -6.82 -1.69 -16.76
C LEU A 68 -5.92 -2.81 -17.32
N ALA A 69 -5.43 -3.73 -16.47
CA ALA A 69 -4.60 -4.87 -16.87
C ALA A 69 -5.31 -5.79 -17.88
N HIS A 70 -6.62 -5.99 -17.75
CA HIS A 70 -7.44 -6.71 -18.74
C HIS A 70 -7.54 -6.03 -20.12
N LEU A 71 -7.11 -4.77 -20.28
CA LEU A 71 -7.01 -4.11 -21.59
C LEU A 71 -5.70 -4.43 -22.33
N GLY A 72 -4.73 -5.07 -21.64
CA GLY A 72 -3.46 -5.56 -22.16
C GLY A 72 -2.25 -4.87 -21.52
N ASN A 73 -1.09 -5.54 -21.54
CA ASN A 73 0.15 -5.07 -20.91
C ASN A 73 0.55 -3.67 -21.39
N ASP A 74 0.51 -3.39 -22.71
CA ASP A 74 0.75 -2.05 -23.27
C ASP A 74 -0.14 -0.99 -22.57
N ALA A 75 -1.44 -1.27 -22.43
CA ALA A 75 -2.40 -0.31 -21.90
C ALA A 75 -2.22 -0.04 -20.40
N PHE A 76 -1.79 -1.05 -19.64
CA PHE A 76 -1.42 -0.92 -18.24
C PHE A 76 -0.13 -0.11 -18.11
N THR A 77 0.95 -0.60 -18.72
CA THR A 77 2.29 0.02 -18.71
C THR A 77 2.27 1.47 -19.17
N ASP A 78 1.73 1.76 -20.36
CA ASP A 78 1.63 3.12 -20.91
C ASP A 78 0.90 4.08 -19.93
N THR A 79 -0.11 3.58 -19.22
CA THR A 79 -0.89 4.38 -18.27
C THR A 79 -0.11 4.65 -16.98
N ILE A 80 0.62 3.66 -16.45
CA ILE A 80 1.40 3.85 -15.22
C ILE A 80 2.64 4.72 -15.50
N VAL A 81 3.26 4.59 -16.68
CA VAL A 81 4.31 5.51 -17.18
C VAL A 81 3.77 6.94 -17.30
N GLU A 82 2.61 7.14 -17.95
CA GLU A 82 2.00 8.48 -18.06
C GLU A 82 1.71 9.09 -16.68
N ILE A 83 1.34 8.30 -15.67
CA ILE A 83 1.16 8.80 -14.30
C ILE A 83 2.51 9.17 -13.66
N CYS A 84 3.54 8.33 -13.77
CA CYS A 84 4.88 8.59 -13.25
C CYS A 84 5.47 9.90 -13.81
N GLU A 85 5.43 10.07 -15.13
CA GLU A 85 5.89 11.28 -15.85
C GLU A 85 5.06 12.53 -15.46
N LEU A 86 3.72 12.41 -15.41
CA LEU A 86 2.84 13.55 -15.11
C LEU A 86 2.97 14.08 -13.67
N LEU A 87 3.40 13.23 -12.75
CA LEU A 87 3.57 13.56 -11.34
C LEU A 87 5.04 13.89 -10.98
N GLU A 88 5.98 13.78 -11.92
CA GLU A 88 7.42 13.95 -11.70
C GLU A 88 7.93 13.05 -10.54
N ILE A 89 7.47 11.78 -10.47
CA ILE A 89 7.86 10.82 -9.40
C ILE A 89 9.32 10.41 -9.55
N GLU A 90 9.71 10.05 -10.77
CA GLU A 90 11.07 9.77 -11.21
C GLU A 90 11.28 10.45 -12.58
N ASP A 91 12.51 10.43 -13.10
CA ASP A 91 12.79 10.96 -14.44
C ASP A 91 12.09 10.12 -15.53
N ASP A 92 11.69 10.75 -16.65
CA ASP A 92 10.93 10.13 -17.76
C ASP A 92 11.49 8.77 -18.23
N ASP A 93 12.82 8.62 -18.32
CA ASP A 93 13.49 7.38 -18.73
C ASP A 93 13.48 6.29 -17.65
N VAL A 94 13.52 6.68 -16.37
CA VAL A 94 13.37 5.77 -15.22
C VAL A 94 11.93 5.26 -15.14
N CYS A 95 10.95 6.17 -15.26
CA CYS A 95 9.54 5.82 -15.40
C CYS A 95 9.33 4.83 -16.55
N ALA A 96 9.74 5.18 -17.77
CA ALA A 96 9.53 4.34 -18.95
C ALA A 96 10.26 2.99 -18.88
N GLY A 97 11.45 2.94 -18.30
CA GLY A 97 12.27 1.73 -18.18
C GLY A 97 11.74 0.74 -17.15
N ALA A 98 11.69 1.13 -15.87
CA ALA A 98 11.33 0.21 -14.78
C ALA A 98 9.87 -0.28 -14.89
N ILE A 99 8.93 0.65 -15.17
CA ILE A 99 7.52 0.28 -15.39
C ILE A 99 7.37 -0.53 -16.69
N GLY A 100 8.23 -0.28 -17.69
CA GLY A 100 8.29 -1.05 -18.93
C GLY A 100 8.68 -2.51 -18.73
N LEU A 101 9.56 -2.78 -17.76
CA LEU A 101 10.05 -4.11 -17.41
C LEU A 101 9.07 -4.87 -16.49
N GLU A 102 8.61 -4.25 -15.41
CA GLU A 102 7.81 -4.91 -14.35
C GLU A 102 6.30 -4.72 -14.49
N GLY A 103 5.84 -3.65 -15.13
CA GLY A 103 4.42 -3.41 -15.41
C GLY A 103 3.70 -4.58 -16.08
N PRO A 104 4.33 -5.34 -17.01
CA PRO A 104 3.82 -6.61 -17.53
C PRO A 104 3.59 -7.72 -16.49
N ILE A 105 4.40 -7.78 -15.43
CA ILE A 105 4.31 -8.73 -14.31
C ILE A 105 3.11 -8.36 -13.44
N LEU A 106 3.07 -7.11 -12.97
CA LEU A 106 1.95 -6.58 -12.20
C LEU A 106 0.61 -6.69 -12.95
N ALA A 107 0.63 -6.48 -14.27
CA ALA A 107 -0.52 -6.71 -15.12
C ALA A 107 -0.88 -8.19 -15.28
N HIS A 108 0.04 -9.14 -15.09
CA HIS A 108 -0.24 -10.57 -14.95
C HIS A 108 -1.00 -10.83 -13.64
N ASP A 109 -0.39 -10.48 -12.52
CA ASP A 109 -0.89 -10.78 -11.17
C ASP A 109 -2.29 -10.19 -10.98
N LEU A 110 -2.48 -8.91 -11.32
CA LEU A 110 -3.78 -8.23 -11.24
C LEU A 110 -4.88 -8.90 -12.09
N ARG A 111 -4.56 -9.62 -13.18
CA ARG A 111 -5.55 -10.37 -13.98
C ARG A 111 -5.95 -11.71 -13.36
N ASN A 112 -5.08 -12.29 -12.54
CA ASN A 112 -5.30 -13.59 -11.88
C ASN A 112 -5.79 -13.43 -10.42
N MET A 113 -5.52 -12.29 -9.78
CA MET A 113 -5.85 -12.01 -8.40
C MET A 113 -7.37 -11.96 -8.14
N ASP A 114 -7.84 -12.79 -7.20
CA ASP A 114 -9.18 -12.68 -6.63
C ASP A 114 -9.25 -11.49 -5.66
N ILE A 115 -10.31 -10.68 -5.76
CA ILE A 115 -10.51 -9.47 -4.95
C ILE A 115 -11.91 -9.53 -4.29
N PRO A 116 -12.04 -9.49 -2.95
CA PRO A 116 -10.96 -9.52 -1.94
C PRO A 116 -10.44 -10.94 -1.65
N SER A 117 -9.20 -11.04 -1.20
CA SER A 117 -8.46 -12.27 -0.85
C SER A 117 -7.22 -11.95 0.03
N LYS A 118 -6.63 -12.95 0.70
CA LYS A 118 -5.34 -12.79 1.42
C LYS A 118 -4.23 -12.25 0.50
N THR A 119 -4.18 -12.71 -0.76
CA THR A 119 -3.25 -12.18 -1.77
C THR A 119 -3.44 -10.69 -1.98
N SER A 120 -4.67 -10.23 -2.23
CA SER A 120 -4.95 -8.80 -2.46
C SER A 120 -4.71 -7.93 -1.22
N GLU A 121 -4.91 -8.45 -0.01
CA GLU A 121 -4.53 -7.77 1.24
C GLU A 121 -3.01 -7.61 1.34
N LEU A 122 -2.24 -8.66 1.04
CA LEU A 122 -0.77 -8.62 1.00
C LEU A 122 -0.24 -7.67 -0.10
N PHE A 123 -0.87 -7.63 -1.27
CA PHE A 123 -0.52 -6.69 -2.34
C PHE A 123 -0.80 -5.25 -1.91
N CYS A 124 -1.96 -5.00 -1.29
CA CYS A 124 -2.32 -3.69 -0.76
C CYS A 124 -1.43 -3.20 0.40
N LEU A 125 -0.96 -4.13 1.23
CA LEU A 125 0.05 -3.90 2.25
C LEU A 125 1.39 -3.51 1.60
N THR A 126 1.82 -4.28 0.60
CA THR A 126 3.15 -4.16 -0.01
C THR A 126 3.30 -2.90 -0.85
N ILE A 127 2.33 -2.64 -1.73
CA ILE A 127 2.41 -1.55 -2.72
C ILE A 127 1.94 -0.21 -2.14
N PHE A 128 0.96 -0.21 -1.22
CA PHE A 128 0.31 1.02 -0.75
C PHE A 128 0.41 1.26 0.77
N GLY A 129 0.82 0.26 1.58
CA GLY A 129 0.82 0.37 3.04
C GLY A 129 -0.58 0.44 3.68
N LEU A 130 -1.65 0.09 2.94
CA LEU A 130 -3.05 0.33 3.33
C LEU A 130 -3.74 -0.86 4.02
N CYS A 131 -3.14 -2.05 3.99
CA CYS A 131 -3.64 -3.23 4.71
C CYS A 131 -2.64 -3.64 5.80
N GLN A 132 -3.15 -4.27 6.86
CA GLN A 132 -2.34 -4.88 7.90
C GLN A 132 -1.94 -6.30 7.51
N TRP A 133 -0.88 -6.83 8.12
CA TRP A 133 -0.48 -8.23 7.92
C TRP A 133 -1.63 -9.20 8.24
N PRO A 134 -2.04 -10.07 7.30
CA PRO A 134 -2.96 -11.15 7.60
C PRO A 134 -2.34 -12.15 8.59
N GLU A 135 -3.18 -12.86 9.33
CA GLU A 135 -2.73 -13.94 10.21
C GLU A 135 -1.98 -15.04 9.44
N VAL A 136 -0.95 -15.59 10.08
CA VAL A 136 -0.13 -16.68 9.54
C VAL A 136 -0.98 -17.94 9.37
N ASP A 137 -0.94 -18.57 8.19
CA ASP A 137 -1.69 -19.82 7.98
C ASP A 137 -0.93 -21.02 8.58
N THR A 138 -1.20 -21.30 9.85
CA THR A 138 -0.63 -22.46 10.57
C THR A 138 -1.29 -23.80 10.19
N SER A 139 -2.15 -23.87 9.18
CA SER A 139 -2.74 -25.13 8.70
C SER A 139 -1.85 -25.87 7.70
N TYR A 140 -0.98 -25.14 6.99
CA TYR A 140 0.13 -25.72 6.26
C TYR A 140 1.29 -26.08 7.21
N SER A 141 2.01 -27.16 6.89
CA SER A 141 3.28 -27.50 7.55
C SER A 141 4.15 -28.32 6.61
N VAL A 142 5.46 -28.05 6.63
CA VAL A 142 6.46 -28.79 5.85
C VAL A 142 6.59 -30.20 6.42
N SER A 143 6.53 -31.22 5.57
CA SER A 143 6.59 -32.62 6.01
C SER A 143 8.00 -32.99 6.44
N MET A 144 8.20 -33.19 7.74
CA MET A 144 9.49 -33.53 8.36
C MET A 144 9.36 -34.72 9.32
N SER A 145 10.45 -35.46 9.51
CA SER A 145 10.63 -36.42 10.60
C SER A 145 10.59 -35.75 11.99
N GLU A 146 10.37 -36.53 13.05
CA GLU A 146 10.46 -36.02 14.42
C GLU A 146 11.92 -35.71 14.82
N LYS A 147 12.12 -34.64 15.61
CA LYS A 147 13.45 -34.27 16.12
C LYS A 147 14.02 -35.38 17.02
N PRO A 148 15.24 -35.90 16.76
CA PRO A 148 15.86 -36.90 17.63
C PRO A 148 16.03 -36.38 19.06
N THR A 149 15.80 -37.24 20.07
CA THR A 149 15.83 -36.81 21.49
C THR A 149 17.20 -36.36 21.98
N ASP A 150 18.26 -36.71 21.25
CA ASP A 150 19.66 -36.37 21.46
C ASP A 150 20.20 -35.33 20.46
N ALA A 151 19.36 -34.80 19.55
CA ALA A 151 19.71 -33.71 18.64
C ALA A 151 19.83 -32.38 19.40
N ALA A 152 21.04 -32.10 19.89
CA ALA A 152 21.42 -30.87 20.57
C ALA A 152 22.65 -30.23 19.92
N ARG A 153 22.74 -28.90 19.99
CA ARG A 153 23.91 -28.14 19.51
C ARG A 153 25.18 -28.66 20.22
N PRO A 154 26.19 -29.16 19.50
CA PRO A 154 27.39 -29.70 20.11
C PRO A 154 28.25 -28.59 20.73
N ALA A 155 28.92 -28.88 21.84
CA ALA A 155 29.91 -27.96 22.40
C ALA A 155 31.13 -27.86 21.47
N SER A 156 31.74 -26.67 21.39
CA SER A 156 33.00 -26.41 20.67
C SER A 156 34.05 -27.49 20.96
N SER A 157 34.77 -27.89 19.91
CA SER A 157 35.80 -28.92 19.96
C SER A 157 37.09 -28.46 20.62
N GLY A 158 37.28 -27.14 20.75
CA GLY A 158 38.52 -26.54 21.26
C GLY A 158 39.74 -26.76 20.36
N GLN A 159 39.53 -27.13 19.09
CA GLN A 159 40.58 -27.20 18.08
C GLN A 159 40.96 -25.81 17.55
N THR A 160 42.03 -25.74 16.76
CA THR A 160 42.43 -24.47 16.12
C THR A 160 41.34 -24.04 15.14
N PRO A 161 40.79 -22.82 15.25
CA PRO A 161 39.74 -22.35 14.34
C PRO A 161 40.22 -22.32 12.89
N ILE A 162 39.29 -22.54 11.96
CA ILE A 162 39.45 -22.14 10.56
C ILE A 162 38.93 -20.72 10.36
N GLN A 163 39.39 -20.05 9.31
CA GLN A 163 38.89 -18.72 8.93
C GLN A 163 38.05 -18.82 7.66
N VAL A 164 36.88 -18.20 7.67
CA VAL A 164 35.97 -18.11 6.52
C VAL A 164 35.66 -16.64 6.25
N VAL A 165 35.69 -16.24 4.99
CA VAL A 165 35.35 -14.87 4.57
C VAL A 165 33.90 -14.81 4.10
N HIS A 166 33.22 -13.70 4.36
CA HIS A 166 31.86 -13.41 3.89
C HIS A 166 31.84 -12.03 3.25
N ILE A 167 31.36 -12.01 2.01
CA ILE A 167 31.15 -10.84 1.15
C ILE A 167 29.65 -10.85 0.80
N SER A 168 29.03 -9.68 0.69
CA SER A 168 27.69 -9.55 0.13
C SER A 168 27.52 -8.22 -0.59
N ASP A 169 26.44 -8.11 -1.36
CA ASP A 169 25.92 -6.89 -1.95
C ASP A 169 27.05 -6.07 -2.62
N ILE A 170 27.64 -6.66 -3.68
CA ILE A 170 28.78 -6.06 -4.37
C ILE A 170 28.37 -4.98 -5.35
N HIS A 171 27.19 -5.10 -5.97
CA HIS A 171 26.58 -4.15 -6.92
C HIS A 171 27.63 -3.44 -7.78
N VAL A 172 28.18 -4.17 -8.75
CA VAL A 172 29.35 -3.72 -9.49
C VAL A 172 28.91 -2.93 -10.72
N ASP A 173 28.89 -1.60 -10.60
CA ASP A 173 28.63 -0.72 -11.73
C ASP A 173 29.78 -0.78 -12.76
N ARG A 174 29.54 -1.54 -13.84
CA ARG A 174 30.48 -1.74 -14.95
C ARG A 174 30.56 -0.51 -15.87
N ASN A 175 29.60 0.40 -15.76
CA ASN A 175 29.52 1.66 -16.50
C ASN A 175 30.00 2.87 -15.65
N TYR A 176 30.40 2.64 -14.39
CA TYR A 176 30.90 3.66 -13.47
C TYR A 176 32.01 4.49 -14.12
N THR A 177 31.85 5.81 -14.11
CA THR A 177 32.77 6.72 -14.77
C THR A 177 33.39 7.71 -13.77
N THR A 178 34.66 7.47 -13.40
CA THR A 178 35.43 8.38 -12.54
C THR A 178 35.37 9.82 -13.06
N GLY A 179 34.96 10.73 -12.18
CA GLY A 179 34.77 12.15 -12.48
C GLY A 179 33.42 12.54 -13.10
N ALA A 180 32.51 11.60 -13.37
CA ALA A 180 31.11 11.91 -13.67
C ALA A 180 30.36 12.33 -12.38
N SER A 181 29.12 12.83 -12.46
CA SER A 181 28.44 13.33 -11.26
C SER A 181 28.01 12.22 -10.31
N TYR A 182 28.42 12.29 -9.04
CA TYR A 182 27.80 11.50 -7.98
C TYR A 182 26.49 12.13 -7.46
N ASN A 183 26.16 13.34 -7.90
CA ASN A 183 24.94 14.06 -7.53
C ASN A 183 24.08 14.24 -8.79
N CYS A 184 23.19 13.29 -9.03
CA CYS A 184 22.36 13.19 -10.24
C CYS A 184 20.87 13.06 -9.89
N THR A 185 20.04 12.70 -10.87
CA THR A 185 18.59 12.50 -10.72
C THR A 185 18.12 11.06 -10.70
N LYS A 186 18.95 10.12 -11.13
CA LYS A 186 18.62 8.69 -11.27
C LYS A 186 18.73 7.91 -9.96
N ASN A 187 18.31 6.64 -9.96
CA ASN A 187 18.37 5.78 -8.77
C ASN A 187 19.81 5.52 -8.31
N ILE A 188 20.76 5.39 -9.27
CA ILE A 188 22.21 5.35 -9.03
C ILE A 188 22.90 6.44 -9.85
N CYS A 189 24.00 7.01 -9.34
CA CYS A 189 24.76 8.07 -10.01
C CYS A 189 26.14 7.60 -10.49
N CYS A 190 27.12 8.51 -10.62
CA CYS A 190 28.49 8.24 -11.09
C CYS A 190 28.62 7.78 -12.55
N ARG A 191 27.57 7.94 -13.36
CA ARG A 191 27.58 7.76 -14.82
C ARG A 191 27.23 9.06 -15.54
N PRO A 192 27.70 9.29 -16.78
CA PRO A 192 27.40 10.49 -17.55
C PRO A 192 26.04 10.36 -18.27
N TYR A 193 24.95 10.24 -17.51
CA TYR A 193 23.59 10.14 -18.06
C TYR A 193 23.24 11.39 -18.88
N ASP A 194 23.40 12.57 -18.26
CA ASP A 194 23.17 13.86 -18.91
C ASP A 194 24.45 14.67 -19.14
N ALA A 195 24.31 15.77 -19.91
CA ALA A 195 25.42 16.66 -20.24
C ALA A 195 26.06 17.33 -19.01
N ASP A 196 25.27 17.56 -17.95
CA ASP A 196 25.74 18.14 -16.68
C ASP A 196 26.42 17.08 -15.79
N ASP A 197 26.13 15.79 -15.98
CA ASP A 197 26.81 14.68 -15.29
C ASP A 197 28.19 14.37 -15.87
N ALA A 198 28.50 14.91 -17.05
CA ALA A 198 29.71 14.56 -17.79
C ALA A 198 31.02 14.95 -17.07
N VAL A 199 32.05 14.13 -17.30
CA VAL A 199 33.39 14.32 -16.72
C VAL A 199 33.94 15.71 -17.04
N GLY A 200 34.24 16.49 -15.99
CA GLY A 200 34.76 17.84 -16.09
C GLY A 200 33.71 18.92 -16.39
N VAL A 201 32.42 18.59 -16.32
CA VAL A 201 31.29 19.53 -16.30
C VAL A 201 30.73 19.69 -14.88
N THR A 202 30.48 18.57 -14.19
CA THR A 202 29.92 18.54 -12.83
C THR A 202 30.83 19.20 -11.77
N ASP A 203 30.21 19.85 -10.78
CA ASP A 203 30.87 20.29 -9.53
C ASP A 203 31.01 19.14 -8.49
N TYR A 204 30.41 17.98 -8.76
CA TYR A 204 30.34 16.79 -7.88
C TYR A 204 31.02 15.55 -8.52
N PRO A 205 32.33 15.59 -8.84
CA PRO A 205 33.00 14.50 -9.53
C PRO A 205 33.16 13.25 -8.67
N ALA A 206 32.71 12.12 -9.21
CA ALA A 206 32.87 10.78 -8.68
C ALA A 206 34.35 10.38 -8.52
N GLY A 207 34.61 9.52 -7.54
CA GLY A 207 35.95 9.03 -7.21
C GLY A 207 36.51 7.98 -8.19
N GLU A 208 37.68 7.45 -7.86
CA GLU A 208 38.21 6.23 -8.52
C GLU A 208 37.69 4.96 -7.84
N TYR A 209 37.32 5.03 -6.56
CA TYR A 209 36.94 3.88 -5.74
C TYR A 209 35.52 3.99 -5.15
N GLY A 210 34.60 4.65 -5.85
CA GLY A 210 33.20 4.76 -5.42
C GLY A 210 32.87 6.03 -4.63
N ASN A 211 31.58 6.19 -4.34
CA ASN A 211 30.98 7.29 -3.57
C ASN A 211 29.66 6.76 -2.99
N VAL A 212 29.23 7.19 -1.79
CA VAL A 212 28.00 6.70 -1.15
C VAL A 212 26.68 7.02 -1.88
N ALA A 213 26.72 7.80 -2.97
CA ALA A 213 25.57 8.04 -3.85
C ALA A 213 25.57 7.14 -5.11
N CYS A 214 26.44 6.13 -5.16
CA CYS A 214 26.71 5.31 -6.33
C CYS A 214 27.13 3.90 -5.93
N ASP A 215 26.99 2.98 -6.87
CA ASP A 215 27.45 1.60 -6.71
C ASP A 215 28.96 1.41 -6.86
N SER A 216 29.41 0.18 -6.63
CA SER A 216 30.84 -0.18 -6.61
C SER A 216 31.43 -0.12 -8.01
N PRO A 217 32.46 0.71 -8.28
CA PRO A 217 33.27 0.48 -9.46
C PRO A 217 34.08 -0.81 -9.31
N VAL A 218 34.42 -1.45 -10.44
CA VAL A 218 35.31 -2.63 -10.50
C VAL A 218 36.62 -2.43 -9.71
N THR A 219 37.15 -1.20 -9.66
CA THR A 219 38.35 -0.85 -8.87
C THR A 219 38.17 -1.04 -7.35
N LEU A 220 36.95 -0.84 -6.82
CA LEU A 220 36.63 -1.09 -5.41
C LEU A 220 36.55 -2.60 -5.13
N GLU A 221 35.90 -3.35 -6.02
CA GLU A 221 35.82 -4.83 -6.00
C GLU A 221 37.22 -5.48 -6.04
N GLU A 222 38.08 -5.07 -6.97
CA GLU A 222 39.48 -5.55 -7.04
C GLU A 222 40.28 -5.20 -5.78
N SER A 223 40.00 -4.06 -5.14
CA SER A 223 40.64 -3.68 -3.88
C SER A 223 40.20 -4.56 -2.71
N LEU A 224 38.92 -4.98 -2.67
CA LEU A 224 38.40 -5.94 -1.70
C LEU A 224 39.13 -7.28 -1.83
N TYR A 225 39.22 -7.83 -3.04
CA TYR A 225 39.88 -9.13 -3.25
C TYR A 225 41.37 -9.09 -2.89
N THR A 226 42.05 -7.98 -3.20
CA THR A 226 43.43 -7.74 -2.77
C THR A 226 43.54 -7.73 -1.25
N ALA A 227 42.63 -7.03 -0.56
CA ALA A 227 42.60 -6.98 0.91
C ALA A 227 42.33 -8.34 1.55
N ILE A 228 41.41 -9.13 0.99
CA ILE A 228 41.13 -10.51 1.44
C ILE A 228 42.37 -11.41 1.29
N GLN A 229 43.11 -11.28 0.18
CA GLN A 229 44.35 -12.02 -0.04
C GLN A 229 45.47 -11.62 0.96
N ASP A 230 45.63 -10.32 1.24
CA ASP A 230 46.68 -9.82 2.14
C ASP A 230 46.36 -10.03 3.63
N LEU A 231 45.11 -9.79 4.05
CA LEU A 231 44.66 -9.85 5.44
C LEU A 231 44.29 -11.27 5.88
N VAL A 232 43.73 -12.09 4.97
CA VAL A 232 43.25 -13.46 5.26
C VAL A 232 43.79 -14.50 4.26
N PRO A 233 45.12 -14.60 4.05
CA PRO A 233 45.73 -15.47 3.05
C PRO A 233 45.51 -16.98 3.29
N ASN A 234 45.11 -17.37 4.50
CA ASN A 234 44.91 -18.77 4.90
C ASN A 234 43.44 -19.11 5.22
N ARG A 235 42.46 -18.32 4.71
CA ARG A 235 41.04 -18.70 4.76
C ARG A 235 40.81 -20.06 4.10
N THR A 236 39.85 -20.82 4.60
CA THR A 236 39.51 -22.14 4.03
C THR A 236 38.64 -21.98 2.77
N PHE A 237 37.65 -21.09 2.83
CA PHE A 237 36.77 -20.72 1.72
C PHE A 237 36.15 -19.33 1.97
N THR A 238 35.43 -18.85 0.98
CA THR A 238 34.56 -17.66 1.04
C THR A 238 33.10 -18.08 0.90
N ILE A 239 32.18 -17.36 1.54
CA ILE A 239 30.76 -17.34 1.19
C ILE A 239 30.40 -15.98 0.59
N PHE A 240 29.61 -15.98 -0.47
CA PHE A 240 29.11 -14.78 -1.13
C PHE A 240 27.59 -14.86 -1.24
N THR A 241 26.87 -13.90 -0.67
CA THR A 241 25.42 -13.99 -0.49
C THR A 241 24.61 -13.23 -1.55
N GLY A 242 25.18 -12.97 -2.73
CA GLY A 242 24.46 -12.47 -3.91
C GLY A 242 24.57 -10.95 -4.11
N ASP A 243 23.76 -10.46 -5.05
CA ASP A 243 23.69 -9.07 -5.52
C ASP A 243 25.01 -8.59 -6.14
N VAL A 244 25.22 -9.11 -7.35
CA VAL A 244 26.31 -8.74 -8.25
C VAL A 244 25.97 -7.49 -9.04
N ILE A 245 24.74 -7.39 -9.53
CA ILE A 245 24.29 -6.35 -10.46
C ILE A 245 23.95 -5.05 -9.74
N GLU A 246 24.28 -3.94 -10.36
CA GLU A 246 24.06 -2.59 -9.85
C GLU A 246 22.58 -2.13 -9.89
N GLY A 247 22.26 -1.05 -9.17
CA GLY A 247 20.91 -0.52 -9.02
C GLY A 247 20.31 0.23 -10.23
N ASP A 248 20.79 0.06 -11.46
CA ASP A 248 20.21 0.68 -12.66
C ASP A 248 19.05 -0.10 -13.29
N VAL A 249 18.16 -0.59 -12.42
CA VAL A 249 17.02 -1.48 -12.70
C VAL A 249 16.09 -1.07 -13.86
N TRP A 250 16.12 0.21 -14.30
CA TRP A 250 15.32 0.71 -15.44
C TRP A 250 16.01 0.53 -16.81
N LEU A 251 17.30 0.21 -16.84
CA LEU A 251 18.09 -0.05 -18.05
C LEU A 251 18.46 -1.54 -18.21
N SER A 252 18.35 -2.32 -17.14
CA SER A 252 18.74 -3.73 -17.06
C SER A 252 18.21 -4.59 -18.21
N THR A 253 19.05 -5.54 -18.65
CA THR A 253 18.74 -6.50 -19.71
C THR A 253 19.35 -7.88 -19.40
N ASP A 254 18.76 -8.93 -19.98
CA ASP A 254 19.27 -10.31 -19.94
C ASP A 254 20.79 -10.42 -20.22
N ASP A 255 21.26 -9.74 -21.28
CA ASP A 255 22.69 -9.72 -21.68
C ASP A 255 23.57 -8.96 -20.67
N GLU A 256 23.04 -7.93 -20.01
CA GLU A 256 23.75 -7.14 -19.00
C GLU A 256 23.91 -7.92 -17.70
N VAL A 257 22.81 -8.49 -17.19
CA VAL A 257 22.83 -9.35 -15.99
C VAL A 257 23.73 -10.56 -16.20
N THR A 258 23.51 -11.34 -17.27
CA THR A 258 24.32 -12.56 -17.50
C THR A 258 25.81 -12.25 -17.69
N THR A 259 26.17 -11.22 -18.46
CA THR A 259 27.59 -10.85 -18.61
C THR A 259 28.16 -10.10 -17.41
N GLY A 260 27.34 -9.56 -16.51
CA GLY A 260 27.75 -8.99 -15.23
C GLY A 260 28.13 -10.09 -14.23
N LEU A 261 27.28 -11.12 -14.12
CA LEU A 261 27.55 -12.34 -13.36
C LEU A 261 28.86 -13.02 -13.82
N GLU A 262 28.98 -13.35 -15.11
CA GLU A 262 30.19 -13.98 -15.68
C GLU A 262 31.49 -13.18 -15.36
N ASP A 263 31.40 -11.85 -15.41
CA ASP A 263 32.53 -10.93 -15.25
C ASP A 263 32.94 -10.76 -13.78
N ALA A 264 31.98 -10.66 -12.86
CA ALA A 264 32.24 -10.60 -11.42
C ALA A 264 32.73 -11.94 -10.85
N TYR A 265 32.07 -13.07 -11.17
CA TYR A 265 32.54 -14.38 -10.75
C TYR A 265 33.92 -14.71 -11.34
N GLY A 266 34.20 -14.28 -12.57
CA GLY A 266 35.53 -14.35 -13.19
C GLY A 266 36.62 -13.58 -12.43
N ARG A 267 36.32 -12.42 -11.83
CA ARG A 267 37.26 -11.72 -10.93
C ARG A 267 37.35 -12.39 -9.57
N MET A 268 36.25 -12.91 -9.06
CA MET A 268 36.15 -13.63 -7.78
C MET A 268 36.93 -14.96 -7.77
N GLU A 269 37.27 -15.56 -8.92
CA GLU A 269 38.23 -16.67 -9.01
C GLU A 269 39.55 -16.37 -8.26
N SER A 270 39.96 -15.10 -8.21
CA SER A 270 41.16 -14.65 -7.50
C SER A 270 41.12 -14.90 -5.99
N ILE A 271 39.93 -15.01 -5.38
CA ILE A 271 39.79 -15.35 -3.96
C ILE A 271 39.54 -16.84 -3.68
N GLY A 272 39.52 -17.69 -4.71
CA GLY A 272 39.51 -19.15 -4.59
C GLY A 272 38.14 -19.75 -4.30
N GLN A 273 38.10 -20.82 -3.51
CA GLN A 273 36.88 -21.57 -3.19
C GLN A 273 35.80 -20.65 -2.63
N THR A 274 34.71 -20.46 -3.37
CA THR A 274 33.57 -19.62 -2.97
C THR A 274 32.26 -20.37 -3.12
N TYR A 275 31.36 -20.22 -2.16
CA TYR A 275 29.98 -20.68 -2.24
C TYR A 275 29.06 -19.47 -2.39
N ALA A 276 28.24 -19.45 -3.45
CA ALA A 276 27.43 -18.30 -3.82
C ALA A 276 25.94 -18.53 -3.52
N VAL A 277 25.20 -17.43 -3.37
CA VAL A 277 23.74 -17.38 -3.42
C VAL A 277 23.34 -16.43 -4.55
N ILE A 278 22.18 -16.65 -5.15
CA ILE A 278 21.57 -15.69 -6.08
C ILE A 278 20.89 -14.56 -5.28
N GLY A 279 21.25 -13.31 -5.57
CA GLY A 279 20.61 -12.12 -5.00
C GLY A 279 19.32 -11.75 -5.71
N ASN A 280 18.65 -10.67 -5.30
CA ASN A 280 17.42 -10.20 -5.96
C ASN A 280 17.72 -9.32 -7.20
N HIS A 281 18.87 -8.64 -7.23
CA HIS A 281 19.39 -7.92 -8.42
C HIS A 281 19.98 -8.85 -9.49
N ASP A 282 20.26 -10.11 -9.18
CA ASP A 282 20.84 -11.10 -10.11
C ASP A 282 19.80 -11.65 -11.13
N SER A 283 18.82 -10.83 -11.53
CA SER A 283 17.77 -11.14 -12.50
C SER A 283 17.31 -9.90 -13.28
N CYS A 284 16.72 -10.11 -14.46
CA CYS A 284 16.05 -9.08 -15.25
C CYS A 284 14.62 -9.55 -15.61
N PRO A 285 13.55 -8.76 -15.31
CA PRO A 285 13.55 -7.57 -14.44
C PRO A 285 14.09 -7.89 -13.04
N VAL A 286 14.47 -6.86 -12.27
CA VAL A 286 14.86 -7.03 -10.86
C VAL A 286 13.73 -7.73 -10.09
N ASP A 287 14.09 -8.49 -9.05
CA ASP A 287 13.16 -9.25 -8.19
C ASP A 287 12.32 -10.34 -8.90
N SER A 288 12.48 -10.55 -10.22
CA SER A 288 11.62 -11.43 -11.02
C SER A 288 11.99 -12.91 -10.92
N PHE A 289 11.56 -13.58 -9.85
CA PHE A 289 11.76 -15.01 -9.62
C PHE A 289 10.43 -15.80 -9.63
N PRO A 290 9.85 -16.11 -10.82
CA PRO A 290 8.57 -16.79 -10.92
C PRO A 290 8.60 -18.24 -10.36
N PRO A 291 7.71 -18.60 -9.44
CA PRO A 291 7.53 -19.98 -8.99
C PRO A 291 7.09 -20.95 -10.10
N ALA A 292 7.38 -22.23 -9.89
CA ALA A 292 7.09 -23.31 -10.84
C ALA A 292 5.61 -23.45 -11.26
N ALA A 293 4.67 -22.96 -10.45
CA ALA A 293 3.24 -23.03 -10.72
C ALA A 293 2.71 -21.89 -11.61
N VAL A 294 3.47 -20.81 -11.80
CA VAL A 294 3.07 -19.62 -12.55
C VAL A 294 3.18 -19.87 -14.06
N ASP A 295 2.08 -19.72 -14.80
CA ASP A 295 2.03 -19.90 -16.27
C ASP A 295 2.52 -18.62 -16.99
N THR A 296 3.83 -18.39 -16.97
CA THR A 296 4.47 -17.18 -17.50
C THR A 296 5.55 -17.47 -18.54
N THR A 297 5.71 -16.57 -19.52
CA THR A 297 6.82 -16.62 -20.48
C THR A 297 8.17 -16.33 -19.83
N TYR A 298 8.16 -15.49 -18.78
CA TYR A 298 9.34 -15.10 -18.01
C TYR A 298 10.03 -16.26 -17.28
N ALA A 299 9.36 -17.41 -17.11
CA ALA A 299 9.97 -18.60 -16.50
C ALA A 299 11.13 -19.15 -17.35
N ALA A 300 11.07 -18.99 -18.68
CA ALA A 300 12.17 -19.36 -19.58
C ALA A 300 13.25 -18.28 -19.67
N GLU A 301 12.92 -17.04 -19.32
CA GLU A 301 13.84 -15.89 -19.31
C GLU A 301 14.64 -15.91 -18.00
N THR A 302 13.99 -16.00 -16.83
CA THR A 302 14.65 -16.15 -15.52
C THR A 302 15.61 -17.35 -15.45
N GLN A 303 15.29 -18.44 -16.16
CA GLN A 303 16.14 -19.64 -16.23
C GLN A 303 17.57 -19.33 -16.72
N ILE A 304 17.77 -18.30 -17.53
CA ILE A 304 19.11 -17.95 -18.04
C ILE A 304 20.05 -17.49 -16.92
N PHE A 305 19.53 -16.87 -15.86
CA PHE A 305 20.31 -16.39 -14.73
C PHE A 305 20.72 -17.56 -13.82
N TYR A 306 19.82 -18.53 -13.59
CA TYR A 306 20.16 -19.79 -12.93
C TYR A 306 21.20 -20.60 -13.73
N ASP A 307 21.09 -20.60 -15.06
CA ASP A 307 22.03 -21.31 -15.95
C ASP A 307 23.40 -20.59 -16.03
N ALA A 308 23.44 -19.25 -15.97
CA ALA A 308 24.68 -18.46 -15.87
C ALA A 308 25.39 -18.75 -14.54
N LEU A 309 24.71 -18.56 -13.41
CA LEU A 309 25.23 -18.87 -12.07
C LEU A 309 25.71 -20.32 -11.97
N SER A 310 24.94 -21.27 -12.53
CA SER A 310 25.31 -22.68 -12.64
C SER A 310 26.66 -22.89 -13.34
N GLY A 311 26.90 -22.17 -14.44
CA GLY A 311 28.16 -22.18 -15.17
C GLY A 311 29.32 -21.58 -14.37
N ASP A 312 29.09 -20.40 -13.79
CA ASP A 312 30.11 -19.60 -13.11
C ASP A 312 30.67 -20.30 -11.85
N ILE A 313 29.79 -20.85 -11.00
CA ILE A 313 30.23 -21.50 -9.75
C ILE A 313 30.67 -22.96 -9.92
N ALA A 314 30.57 -23.52 -11.14
CA ALA A 314 30.81 -24.94 -11.41
C ALA A 314 32.20 -25.44 -11.00
N SER A 315 33.21 -24.56 -11.02
CA SER A 315 34.57 -24.87 -10.60
C SER A 315 34.74 -24.98 -9.08
N TRP A 316 33.86 -24.33 -8.30
CA TRP A 316 33.88 -24.31 -6.83
C TRP A 316 32.96 -25.37 -6.22
N VAL A 317 31.73 -25.53 -6.72
CA VAL A 317 30.74 -26.47 -6.14
C VAL A 317 30.73 -27.84 -6.83
N GLY A 318 31.39 -27.95 -7.99
CA GLY A 318 31.41 -29.16 -8.80
C GLY A 318 30.12 -29.39 -9.59
N SER A 319 30.20 -30.23 -10.62
CA SER A 319 29.14 -30.38 -11.64
C SER A 319 27.78 -30.85 -11.13
N THR A 320 27.71 -31.49 -9.96
CA THR A 320 26.44 -31.97 -9.40
C THR A 320 25.65 -30.82 -8.77
N ALA A 321 26.25 -30.09 -7.84
CA ALA A 321 25.62 -28.93 -7.20
C ALA A 321 25.40 -27.81 -8.22
N ALA A 322 26.32 -27.61 -9.16
CA ALA A 322 26.14 -26.67 -10.27
C ALA A 322 24.91 -27.01 -11.12
N ALA A 323 24.69 -28.29 -11.48
CA ALA A 323 23.48 -28.70 -12.18
C ALA A 323 22.22 -28.54 -11.32
N GLU A 324 22.34 -28.65 -9.99
CA GLU A 324 21.24 -28.35 -9.06
C GLU A 324 20.81 -26.88 -9.16
N VAL A 325 21.74 -25.91 -9.14
CA VAL A 325 21.46 -24.47 -9.34
C VAL A 325 20.48 -24.23 -10.50
N SER A 326 20.81 -24.77 -11.68
CA SER A 326 19.98 -24.65 -12.90
C SER A 326 18.61 -25.34 -12.72
N SER A 327 18.58 -26.56 -12.20
CA SER A 327 17.35 -27.35 -12.08
C SER A 327 16.46 -27.04 -10.87
N ASN A 328 16.96 -26.25 -9.92
CA ASN A 328 16.35 -25.97 -8.61
C ASN A 328 16.41 -24.46 -8.29
N TYR A 329 16.16 -23.63 -9.30
CA TYR A 329 15.86 -22.21 -9.13
C TYR A 329 16.95 -21.40 -8.38
N GLY A 330 18.22 -21.63 -8.71
CA GLY A 330 19.36 -20.98 -8.06
C GLY A 330 19.89 -21.68 -6.81
N SER A 331 19.11 -22.60 -6.23
CA SER A 331 19.45 -23.30 -4.98
C SER A 331 20.28 -24.57 -5.19
N TYR A 332 21.14 -24.91 -4.24
CA TYR A 332 21.94 -26.14 -4.29
C TYR A 332 22.42 -26.63 -2.90
N SER A 333 22.74 -27.92 -2.81
CA SER A 333 23.32 -28.58 -1.63
C SER A 333 24.67 -29.21 -1.98
N VAL A 334 25.72 -28.87 -1.23
CA VAL A 334 27.06 -29.41 -1.46
C VAL A 334 27.77 -29.73 -0.15
N LEU A 335 28.42 -30.90 -0.09
CA LEU A 335 29.37 -31.24 0.97
C LEU A 335 30.75 -30.73 0.57
N ASP A 336 31.36 -29.86 1.38
CA ASP A 336 32.79 -29.59 1.25
C ASP A 336 33.58 -30.79 1.78
N GLU A 337 34.05 -31.64 0.88
CA GLU A 337 34.90 -32.80 1.18
C GLU A 337 36.22 -32.44 1.90
N THR A 338 36.61 -31.16 1.91
CA THR A 338 37.81 -30.67 2.63
C THR A 338 37.55 -30.55 4.13
N THR A 339 36.39 -30.01 4.53
CA THR A 339 36.05 -29.74 5.93
C THR A 339 35.06 -30.75 6.52
N GLY A 340 34.15 -31.30 5.71
CA GLY A 340 33.00 -32.08 6.16
C GLY A 340 31.77 -31.22 6.52
N LEU A 341 31.76 -29.94 6.15
CA LEU A 341 30.60 -29.05 6.27
C LEU A 341 29.71 -29.19 5.04
N ARG A 342 28.39 -29.34 5.24
CA ARG A 342 27.41 -29.15 4.18
C ARG A 342 27.02 -27.68 4.09
N ILE A 343 27.11 -27.13 2.89
CA ILE A 343 26.57 -25.84 2.51
C ILE A 343 25.26 -26.09 1.77
N ILE A 344 24.19 -25.42 2.20
CA ILE A 344 22.92 -25.38 1.46
C ILE A 344 22.67 -23.91 1.09
N SER A 345 22.69 -23.61 -0.20
CA SER A 345 22.34 -22.31 -0.76
C SER A 345 20.87 -22.33 -1.16
N VAL A 346 20.09 -21.37 -0.65
CA VAL A 346 18.63 -21.31 -0.78
C VAL A 346 18.24 -19.99 -1.42
N ASN A 347 17.49 -20.06 -2.53
CA ASN A 347 16.88 -18.89 -3.13
C ASN A 347 15.75 -18.36 -2.25
N THR A 348 16.06 -17.31 -1.48
CA THR A 348 15.16 -16.58 -0.58
C THR A 348 14.20 -15.65 -1.31
N ASN A 349 14.43 -15.36 -2.60
CA ASN A 349 13.64 -14.39 -3.36
C ASN A 349 12.21 -14.87 -3.62
N PHE A 350 11.93 -16.17 -3.48
CA PHE A 350 10.56 -16.70 -3.45
C PHE A 350 9.74 -16.24 -2.24
N TRP A 351 10.35 -15.61 -1.23
CA TRP A 351 9.70 -15.16 -0.01
C TRP A 351 9.71 -13.62 0.14
N TYR A 352 10.22 -12.92 -0.88
CA TYR A 352 10.32 -11.47 -0.96
C TYR A 352 9.00 -10.83 -1.42
N LYS A 353 8.56 -9.77 -0.73
CA LYS A 353 7.43 -8.94 -1.15
C LYS A 353 7.59 -8.31 -2.54
N SER A 354 8.80 -7.96 -2.98
CA SER A 354 8.98 -7.35 -4.32
C SER A 354 8.98 -8.37 -5.46
N ASN A 355 9.09 -9.67 -5.18
CA ASN A 355 8.89 -10.71 -6.19
C ASN A 355 7.39 -10.83 -6.53
N TYR A 356 6.93 -9.97 -7.45
CA TYR A 356 5.50 -9.78 -7.70
C TYR A 356 4.77 -11.06 -8.19
N TRP A 357 5.50 -12.02 -8.77
CA TRP A 357 4.98 -13.36 -9.12
C TRP A 357 4.36 -14.14 -7.95
N MET A 358 4.59 -13.70 -6.70
CA MET A 358 3.97 -14.27 -5.51
C MET A 358 2.49 -13.84 -5.32
N TYR A 359 2.00 -12.82 -6.03
CA TYR A 359 0.63 -12.29 -5.89
C TYR A 359 -0.43 -12.97 -6.80
N GLU A 360 -0.28 -14.27 -7.01
CA GLU A 360 -1.21 -15.12 -7.75
C GLU A 360 -2.57 -15.35 -7.05
N THR A 361 -3.55 -15.91 -7.78
CA THR A 361 -4.92 -16.20 -7.27
C THR A 361 -4.93 -16.89 -5.90
N THR A 362 -3.95 -17.76 -5.65
CA THR A 362 -3.63 -18.29 -4.33
C THR A 362 -2.11 -18.27 -4.19
N MET A 363 -1.61 -17.48 -3.24
CA MET A 363 -0.18 -17.46 -2.91
C MET A 363 0.30 -18.86 -2.48
N GLU A 364 1.43 -19.32 -3.01
CA GLU A 364 1.98 -20.64 -2.69
C GLU A 364 2.62 -20.68 -1.28
N TYR A 365 2.24 -21.67 -0.46
CA TYR A 365 2.87 -21.91 0.84
C TYR A 365 4.34 -22.36 0.73
N ASP A 366 4.68 -23.09 -0.33
CA ASP A 366 5.99 -23.66 -0.59
C ASP A 366 6.35 -23.51 -2.08
N PRO A 367 6.70 -22.28 -2.52
CA PRO A 367 6.94 -21.96 -3.92
C PRO A 367 8.03 -22.86 -4.49
N SER A 368 7.77 -23.47 -5.64
CA SER A 368 8.68 -24.43 -6.28
C SER A 368 9.12 -25.62 -5.39
N SER A 369 8.41 -25.90 -4.29
CA SER A 369 8.78 -26.90 -3.27
C SER A 369 10.11 -26.63 -2.52
N MET A 370 10.55 -25.37 -2.45
CA MET A 370 11.84 -24.97 -1.88
C MET A 370 12.00 -25.34 -0.39
N LEU A 371 10.97 -25.14 0.44
CA LEU A 371 10.96 -25.52 1.86
C LEU A 371 10.99 -27.04 2.03
N SER A 372 10.23 -27.77 1.21
CA SER A 372 10.24 -29.24 1.20
C SER A 372 11.60 -29.82 0.76
N TRP A 373 12.26 -29.21 -0.23
CA TRP A 373 13.61 -29.57 -0.65
C TRP A 373 14.63 -29.31 0.48
N LEU A 374 14.65 -28.10 1.05
CA LEU A 374 15.53 -27.74 2.16
C LEU A 374 15.39 -28.69 3.35
N ALA A 375 14.16 -29.02 3.73
CA ALA A 375 13.89 -30.01 4.78
C ALA A 375 14.50 -31.38 4.45
N SER A 376 14.38 -31.86 3.20
CA SER A 376 14.91 -33.16 2.77
C SER A 376 16.46 -33.22 2.74
N GLU A 377 17.12 -32.11 2.42
CA GLU A 377 18.57 -31.98 2.49
C GLU A 377 19.06 -31.95 3.95
N LEU A 378 18.32 -31.27 4.84
CA LEU A 378 18.60 -31.27 6.28
C LEU A 378 18.39 -32.65 6.94
N GLU A 379 17.39 -33.42 6.52
CA GLU A 379 17.22 -34.83 6.94
C GLU A 379 18.36 -35.71 6.47
N THR A 380 18.83 -35.49 5.24
CA THR A 380 19.97 -36.22 4.67
C THR A 380 21.26 -35.92 5.44
N ALA A 381 21.51 -34.65 5.74
CA ALA A 381 22.64 -34.22 6.55
C ALA A 381 22.58 -34.74 7.99
N GLU A 382 21.41 -34.66 8.66
CA GLU A 382 21.20 -35.20 10.01
C GLU A 382 21.44 -36.71 10.04
N THR A 383 20.96 -37.44 9.03
CA THR A 383 21.18 -38.89 8.88
C THR A 383 22.65 -39.24 8.65
N ALA A 384 23.39 -38.40 7.92
CA ALA A 384 24.83 -38.55 7.69
C ALA A 384 25.69 -38.15 8.91
N GLY A 385 25.10 -37.43 9.87
CA GLY A 385 25.84 -36.83 11.01
C GLY A 385 26.66 -35.60 10.61
N GLU A 386 26.28 -34.96 9.50
CA GLU A 386 26.93 -33.76 8.97
C GLU A 386 26.49 -32.51 9.75
N ARG A 387 27.32 -31.47 9.69
CA ARG A 387 26.97 -30.13 10.15
C ARG A 387 26.53 -29.31 8.94
N VAL A 388 25.58 -28.41 9.12
CA VAL A 388 25.03 -27.59 8.03
C VAL A 388 25.23 -26.10 8.30
N TRP A 389 25.61 -25.36 7.27
CA TRP A 389 25.38 -23.93 7.13
C TRP A 389 24.33 -23.70 6.03
N ILE A 390 23.36 -22.84 6.31
CA ILE A 390 22.39 -22.37 5.32
C ILE A 390 22.82 -20.97 4.87
N LEU A 391 22.86 -20.76 3.55
CA LEU A 391 23.11 -19.47 2.93
C LEU A 391 21.83 -19.04 2.20
N GLY A 392 21.42 -17.79 2.41
CA GLY A 392 20.39 -17.12 1.61
C GLY A 392 20.89 -15.73 1.21
N HIS A 393 20.14 -15.01 0.37
CA HIS A 393 20.40 -13.59 0.14
C HIS A 393 19.65 -12.78 1.21
N MET A 394 18.32 -12.82 1.19
CA MET A 394 17.50 -12.05 2.12
C MET A 394 17.31 -12.73 3.48
N PRO A 395 17.35 -11.98 4.59
CA PRO A 395 17.08 -12.50 5.93
C PRO A 395 15.58 -12.52 6.25
N LEU A 396 15.09 -13.61 6.86
CA LEU A 396 13.64 -13.89 6.93
C LEU A 396 12.93 -13.28 8.15
N GLY A 397 13.65 -12.60 9.02
CA GLY A 397 13.09 -11.68 10.00
C GLY A 397 12.90 -10.26 9.48
N SER A 398 13.44 -9.92 8.30
CA SER A 398 13.19 -8.62 7.68
C SER A 398 11.70 -8.40 7.42
N GLY A 399 11.25 -7.15 7.52
CA GLY A 399 9.87 -6.79 7.22
C GLY A 399 9.56 -6.82 5.73
N ASP A 400 10.57 -6.91 4.87
CA ASP A 400 10.43 -7.20 3.43
C ASP A 400 9.93 -8.62 3.10
N THR A 401 9.96 -9.55 4.07
CA THR A 401 9.68 -10.98 3.87
C THR A 401 8.24 -11.34 4.23
N PHE A 402 7.61 -12.25 3.47
CA PHE A 402 6.27 -12.75 3.77
C PHE A 402 6.20 -13.58 5.08
N HIS A 403 5.25 -13.23 5.95
CA HIS A 403 5.07 -13.89 7.25
C HIS A 403 4.81 -15.41 7.19
N ASP A 404 4.02 -15.89 6.23
CA ASP A 404 3.70 -17.32 6.10
C ASP A 404 4.96 -18.16 5.87
N GLN A 405 5.74 -17.81 4.85
CA GLN A 405 6.95 -18.54 4.45
C GLN A 405 8.08 -18.37 5.46
N SER A 406 8.21 -17.19 6.08
CA SER A 406 9.11 -16.95 7.22
C SER A 406 8.78 -17.88 8.41
N TYR A 407 7.50 -18.01 8.78
CA TYR A 407 7.05 -18.96 9.81
C TYR A 407 7.36 -20.41 9.43
N TYR A 408 7.07 -20.84 8.19
CA TYR A 408 7.36 -22.21 7.76
C TYR A 408 8.86 -22.52 7.79
N PHE A 409 9.71 -21.59 7.34
CA PHE A 409 11.16 -21.73 7.43
C PHE A 409 11.63 -21.81 8.89
N ASP A 410 11.12 -20.97 9.80
CA ASP A 410 11.43 -21.08 11.23
C ASP A 410 11.05 -22.47 11.79
N THR A 411 9.94 -23.09 11.36
CA THR A 411 9.65 -24.48 11.79
C THR A 411 10.74 -25.49 11.38
N ILE A 412 11.35 -25.32 10.21
CA ILE A 412 12.50 -26.10 9.74
C ILE A 412 13.73 -25.82 10.64
N ILE A 413 14.01 -24.54 10.94
CA ILE A 413 15.09 -24.14 11.84
C ILE A 413 14.92 -24.74 13.24
N GLN A 414 13.72 -24.67 13.84
CA GLN A 414 13.46 -25.25 15.15
C GLN A 414 13.64 -26.79 15.14
N ARG A 415 13.19 -27.46 14.07
CA ARG A 415 13.35 -28.92 13.86
C ARG A 415 14.83 -29.32 13.73
N PHE A 416 15.61 -28.63 12.91
CA PHE A 416 16.99 -28.99 12.57
C PHE A 416 18.08 -28.18 13.30
N SER A 417 17.72 -27.42 14.33
CA SER A 417 18.68 -26.69 15.21
C SER A 417 19.72 -27.57 15.93
N GLY A 418 19.56 -28.90 15.90
CA GLY A 418 20.60 -29.86 16.30
C GLY A 418 21.68 -30.11 15.24
N THR A 419 21.40 -29.79 13.97
CA THR A 419 22.20 -30.13 12.76
C THR A 419 22.75 -28.87 12.09
N ILE A 420 21.94 -27.82 11.99
CA ILE A 420 22.32 -26.48 11.55
C ILE A 420 23.25 -25.85 12.60
N SER A 421 24.27 -25.12 12.13
CA SER A 421 25.26 -24.45 12.99
C SER A 421 25.08 -22.93 12.98
N ALA A 422 24.81 -22.36 11.81
CA ALA A 422 24.47 -20.96 11.60
C ALA A 422 23.75 -20.79 10.26
N VAL A 423 23.08 -19.63 10.10
CA VAL A 423 22.50 -19.17 8.83
C VAL A 423 23.18 -17.85 8.44
N PHE A 424 23.32 -17.57 7.15
CA PHE A 424 24.04 -16.39 6.65
C PHE A 424 23.26 -15.71 5.51
N TYR A 425 23.20 -14.38 5.55
CA TYR A 425 22.44 -13.52 4.65
C TYR A 425 23.22 -12.23 4.29
N GLY A 426 22.71 -11.46 3.34
CA GLY A 426 23.10 -10.09 2.96
C GLY A 426 21.87 -9.20 2.87
N HIS A 427 21.63 -8.58 1.72
CA HIS A 427 20.42 -7.82 1.33
C HIS A 427 20.19 -6.50 2.07
N THR A 428 20.24 -6.46 3.41
CA THR A 428 19.97 -5.21 4.15
C THR A 428 21.07 -4.17 4.01
N HIS A 429 22.22 -4.59 3.45
CA HIS A 429 23.47 -3.86 3.37
C HIS A 429 24.05 -3.43 4.75
N LYS A 430 23.46 -3.80 5.89
CA LYS A 430 23.87 -3.35 7.25
C LYS A 430 24.52 -4.46 8.08
N ASP A 431 25.24 -4.04 9.13
CA ASP A 431 25.92 -4.94 10.06
C ASP A 431 24.94 -5.45 11.14
N GLU A 432 24.20 -6.50 10.81
CA GLU A 432 23.03 -6.96 11.57
C GLU A 432 23.04 -8.48 11.85
N TRP A 433 22.05 -8.96 12.61
CA TRP A 433 21.81 -10.37 12.89
C TRP A 433 20.36 -10.61 13.33
N GLU A 434 19.89 -11.85 13.23
CA GLU A 434 18.53 -12.23 13.68
C GLU A 434 18.57 -13.47 14.58
N LEU A 435 17.86 -13.42 15.70
CA LEU A 435 17.73 -14.55 16.63
C LEU A 435 16.40 -15.28 16.45
N ALA A 436 16.49 -16.58 16.21
CA ALA A 436 15.32 -17.46 16.27
C ALA A 436 15.05 -17.92 17.71
N TYR A 437 13.77 -18.05 18.08
CA TYR A 437 13.36 -18.48 19.41
C TYR A 437 12.42 -19.69 19.34
N SER A 438 12.58 -20.64 20.26
CA SER A 438 11.61 -21.74 20.44
C SER A 438 10.26 -21.29 20.99
N ASP A 439 10.20 -20.08 21.53
CA ASP A 439 9.01 -19.41 22.07
C ASP A 439 9.22 -17.89 21.97
N TYR A 440 8.69 -17.28 20.92
CA TYR A 440 8.76 -15.82 20.71
C TYR A 440 7.93 -15.03 21.74
N THR A 441 7.01 -15.65 22.49
CA THR A 441 6.33 -14.99 23.61
C THR A 441 7.21 -14.89 24.87
N ALA A 442 8.35 -15.58 24.86
CA ALA A 442 9.32 -15.62 25.94
C ALA A 442 10.76 -15.52 25.38
N GLN A 443 11.06 -14.48 24.60
CA GLN A 443 12.41 -14.20 24.08
C GLN A 443 13.42 -14.02 25.21
N THR A 444 14.25 -15.06 25.44
CA THR A 444 15.28 -15.10 26.49
C THR A 444 16.50 -15.86 26.00
N ALA A 445 17.64 -15.72 26.68
CA ALA A 445 18.84 -16.51 26.41
C ALA A 445 18.62 -18.04 26.50
N ALA A 446 17.56 -18.51 27.18
CA ALA A 446 17.22 -19.93 27.30
C ALA A 446 16.32 -20.45 26.18
N THR A 447 15.63 -19.56 25.45
CA THR A 447 14.72 -19.88 24.34
C THR A 447 15.30 -19.53 22.97
N ALA A 448 16.41 -18.77 22.90
CA ALA A 448 17.14 -18.50 21.67
C ALA A 448 17.76 -19.81 21.11
N THR A 449 17.38 -20.20 19.89
CA THR A 449 17.72 -21.52 19.29
C THR A 449 18.62 -21.45 18.06
N MET A 450 18.54 -20.39 17.25
CA MET A 450 19.38 -20.21 16.07
C MET A 450 19.89 -18.78 15.93
N MET A 451 20.98 -18.63 15.17
CA MET A 451 21.62 -17.37 14.86
C MET A 451 21.75 -17.24 13.34
N SER A 452 21.15 -16.18 12.79
CA SER A 452 21.31 -15.73 11.41
C SER A 452 22.24 -14.52 11.37
N TYR A 453 23.33 -14.58 10.60
CA TYR A 453 24.27 -13.47 10.44
C TYR A 453 24.01 -12.73 9.12
N ILE A 454 23.66 -11.45 9.19
CA ILE A 454 23.49 -10.58 8.03
C ILE A 454 24.82 -9.87 7.79
N ALA A 455 25.42 -10.00 6.61
CA ALA A 455 26.64 -9.27 6.25
C ALA A 455 26.29 -7.90 5.67
N PRO A 456 27.04 -6.84 6.04
CA PRO A 456 26.92 -5.57 5.36
C PRO A 456 27.58 -5.58 3.98
N ALA A 457 27.16 -4.64 3.14
CA ALA A 457 27.51 -4.53 1.74
C ALA A 457 28.95 -4.05 1.46
N LEU A 458 29.52 -4.52 0.34
CA LEU A 458 30.64 -3.85 -0.31
C LEU A 458 30.19 -2.50 -0.91
N THR A 459 28.99 -2.42 -1.50
CA THR A 459 28.51 -1.16 -2.09
C THR A 459 28.49 -0.03 -1.06
N PRO A 460 29.02 1.17 -1.41
CA PRO A 460 29.10 2.28 -0.47
C PRO A 460 27.76 2.99 -0.24
N THR A 461 26.68 2.63 -0.96
CA THR A 461 25.33 3.24 -0.84
C THR A 461 24.80 3.23 0.60
N SER A 462 25.21 2.23 1.38
CA SER A 462 24.73 1.98 2.74
C SER A 462 25.69 2.40 3.87
N GLY A 463 26.92 2.82 3.55
CA GLY A 463 27.98 3.12 4.51
C GLY A 463 29.40 2.89 3.96
N ASN A 464 30.38 2.63 4.84
CA ASN A 464 31.73 2.29 4.38
C ASN A 464 31.77 0.87 3.76
N PRO A 465 32.44 0.66 2.61
CA PRO A 465 32.69 -0.66 2.03
C PRO A 465 33.35 -1.63 3.01
N THR A 466 32.98 -2.92 2.95
CA THR A 466 33.26 -3.89 4.02
C THR A 466 33.50 -5.32 3.53
N PHE A 467 34.05 -6.17 4.42
CA PHE A 467 33.86 -7.62 4.40
C PHE A 467 34.00 -8.19 5.82
N ARG A 468 33.45 -9.39 6.05
CA ARG A 468 33.50 -10.06 7.36
C ARG A 468 34.37 -11.31 7.31
N VAL A 469 35.04 -11.61 8.42
CA VAL A 469 35.88 -12.80 8.61
C VAL A 469 35.41 -13.51 9.87
N TYR A 470 34.98 -14.76 9.73
CA TYR A 470 34.57 -15.62 10.84
C TYR A 470 35.74 -16.52 11.27
N ASP A 471 36.02 -16.58 12.57
CA ASP A 471 36.78 -17.68 13.17
C ASP A 471 35.79 -18.78 13.55
N VAL A 472 35.98 -20.00 13.06
CA VAL A 472 34.98 -21.09 13.09
C VAL A 472 35.57 -22.36 13.69
N ASP A 473 34.81 -23.06 14.53
CA ASP A 473 35.20 -24.37 15.05
C ASP A 473 35.27 -25.42 13.91
N PRO A 474 36.40 -26.10 13.70
CA PRO A 474 36.59 -26.99 12.53
C PRO A 474 35.85 -28.33 12.62
N VAL A 475 35.03 -28.56 13.66
CA VAL A 475 34.25 -29.80 13.85
C VAL A 475 32.76 -29.50 14.01
N THR A 476 32.41 -28.50 14.82
CA THR A 476 30.99 -28.14 15.03
C THR A 476 30.48 -27.14 14.00
N PHE A 477 31.39 -26.41 13.34
CA PHE A 477 31.12 -25.26 12.47
C PHE A 477 30.30 -24.16 13.14
N GLY A 478 30.42 -24.08 14.47
CA GLY A 478 29.99 -22.95 15.26
C GLY A 478 30.91 -21.75 15.07
N VAL A 479 30.34 -20.56 14.90
CA VAL A 479 31.09 -19.30 14.84
C VAL A 479 31.66 -18.99 16.23
N LEU A 480 32.98 -18.80 16.31
CA LEU A 480 33.70 -18.53 17.55
C LEU A 480 33.97 -17.03 17.74
N ASP A 481 34.31 -16.30 16.69
CA ASP A 481 34.30 -14.83 16.67
C ASP A 481 33.97 -14.38 15.24
N PHE A 482 33.61 -13.12 15.04
CA PHE A 482 33.74 -12.50 13.73
C PHE A 482 34.40 -11.14 13.82
N THR A 483 35.22 -10.84 12.82
CA THR A 483 35.92 -9.57 12.62
C THR A 483 35.38 -8.90 11.37
N VAL A 484 35.03 -7.61 11.47
CA VAL A 484 34.61 -6.79 10.32
C VAL A 484 35.81 -5.96 9.88
N TYR A 485 36.11 -5.98 8.59
CA TYR A 485 37.11 -5.14 7.95
C TYR A 485 36.41 -4.15 7.04
N TYR A 486 36.78 -2.88 7.12
CA TYR A 486 36.15 -1.80 6.37
C TYR A 486 37.19 -0.95 5.65
N ALA A 487 36.76 -0.23 4.61
CA ALA A 487 37.54 0.80 3.95
C ALA A 487 36.89 2.17 4.17
N ASN A 488 37.56 3.05 4.92
CA ASN A 488 37.00 4.34 5.32
C ASN A 488 36.91 5.33 4.14
N ILE A 489 35.71 5.51 3.57
CA ILE A 489 35.46 6.38 2.40
C ILE A 489 35.69 7.86 2.71
N SER A 490 35.57 8.25 3.98
CA SER A 490 35.87 9.61 4.46
C SER A 490 37.37 9.88 4.63
N SER A 491 38.23 8.88 4.44
CA SER A 491 39.69 9.07 4.50
C SER A 491 40.19 9.93 3.33
N PRO A 492 41.03 10.96 3.57
CA PRO A 492 41.56 11.81 2.50
C PRO A 492 42.51 11.08 1.53
N THR A 493 42.85 9.81 1.79
CA THR A 493 43.64 8.96 0.89
C THR A 493 42.83 7.85 0.22
N TYR A 494 41.54 7.68 0.55
CA TYR A 494 40.71 6.58 0.03
C TYR A 494 40.69 6.54 -1.50
N GLN A 495 40.47 7.70 -2.13
CA GLN A 495 40.45 7.86 -3.59
C GLN A 495 41.84 7.77 -4.26
N SER A 496 42.86 7.28 -3.55
CA SER A 496 44.18 6.94 -4.10
C SER A 496 44.54 5.46 -3.87
N GLY A 497 43.57 4.66 -3.44
CA GLY A 497 43.74 3.29 -2.99
C GLY A 497 43.10 3.09 -1.60
N PRO A 498 41.96 2.40 -1.50
CA PRO A 498 41.31 2.11 -0.23
C PRO A 498 42.24 1.34 0.70
N THR A 499 42.36 1.81 1.95
CA THR A 499 43.06 1.08 3.00
C THR A 499 42.03 0.29 3.80
N TRP A 500 42.12 -1.03 3.70
CA TRP A 500 41.26 -1.95 4.41
C TRP A 500 41.84 -2.26 5.80
N GLU A 501 41.07 -1.98 6.85
CA GLU A 501 41.51 -2.14 8.24
C GLU A 501 40.42 -2.77 9.11
N LYS A 502 40.80 -3.35 10.26
CA LYS A 502 39.83 -3.93 11.21
C LYS A 502 38.98 -2.81 11.81
N LEU A 503 37.66 -2.91 11.65
CA LEU A 503 36.69 -2.06 12.34
C LEU A 503 36.52 -2.54 13.80
N TYR A 504 36.06 -3.79 13.97
CA TYR A 504 35.90 -4.42 15.29
C TYR A 504 35.91 -5.96 15.20
N SER A 505 35.96 -6.64 16.34
CA SER A 505 35.47 -8.02 16.44
C SER A 505 34.52 -8.19 17.62
N VAL A 506 33.62 -9.17 17.53
CA VAL A 506 32.52 -9.36 18.47
C VAL A 506 33.03 -9.67 19.88
N LYS A 507 34.05 -10.53 20.02
CA LYS A 507 34.63 -10.82 21.34
C LYS A 507 35.42 -9.67 21.94
N GLU A 508 36.10 -8.87 21.12
CA GLU A 508 36.80 -7.67 21.59
C GLU A 508 35.82 -6.61 22.10
N THR A 509 34.66 -6.49 21.44
CA THR A 509 33.66 -5.44 21.70
C THR A 509 32.64 -5.89 22.75
N TYR A 510 31.74 -6.80 22.40
CA TYR A 510 30.63 -7.24 23.26
C TYR A 510 31.06 -8.37 24.21
N GLY A 511 31.94 -9.27 23.75
CA GLY A 511 32.48 -10.35 24.58
C GLY A 511 33.24 -9.84 25.81
N ALA A 512 34.04 -8.78 25.66
CA ALA A 512 34.73 -8.14 26.78
C ALA A 512 33.76 -7.57 27.84
N LEU A 513 32.65 -6.97 27.41
CA LEU A 513 31.63 -6.38 28.29
C LEU A 513 30.81 -7.46 29.02
N LEU A 514 30.51 -8.58 28.35
CA LEU A 514 29.76 -9.72 28.91
C LEU A 514 30.64 -10.76 29.64
N GLY A 515 31.97 -10.57 29.66
CA GLY A 515 32.92 -11.57 30.20
C GLY A 515 33.10 -12.82 29.33
N TYR A 516 32.59 -12.79 28.09
CA TYR A 516 32.61 -13.87 27.11
C TYR A 516 33.86 -13.80 26.20
N THR A 517 35.04 -13.99 26.80
CA THR A 517 36.35 -13.72 26.16
C THR A 517 37.17 -14.97 25.82
N ASP A 518 36.66 -16.17 26.09
CA ASP A 518 37.35 -17.41 25.70
C ASP A 518 37.32 -17.57 24.17
N ALA A 519 38.48 -17.56 23.52
CA ALA A 519 38.62 -17.70 22.07
C ALA A 519 37.96 -18.99 21.53
N ALA A 520 37.94 -20.08 22.31
CA ALA A 520 37.34 -21.34 21.90
C ALA A 520 35.81 -21.43 22.12
N ALA A 521 35.20 -20.47 22.81
CA ALA A 521 33.76 -20.48 23.10
C ALA A 521 32.93 -19.98 21.91
N GLU A 522 31.84 -20.67 21.57
CA GLU A 522 30.97 -20.34 20.44
C GLU A 522 30.09 -19.11 20.72
N LEU A 523 29.90 -18.23 19.74
CA LEU A 523 28.90 -17.16 19.79
C LEU A 523 27.49 -17.73 19.63
N THR A 524 27.02 -18.42 20.67
CA THR A 524 25.71 -19.08 20.71
C THR A 524 24.56 -18.07 20.63
N PRO A 525 23.34 -18.47 20.22
CA PRO A 525 22.16 -17.61 20.25
C PRO A 525 21.92 -16.96 21.63
N ALA A 526 22.23 -17.67 22.71
CA ALA A 526 22.19 -17.16 24.08
C ALA A 526 23.19 -16.02 24.34
N PHE A 527 24.39 -16.06 23.75
CA PHE A 527 25.35 -14.95 23.83
C PHE A 527 24.79 -13.70 23.13
N TRP A 528 24.28 -13.86 21.91
CA TRP A 528 23.72 -12.76 21.13
C TRP A 528 22.46 -12.15 21.75
N HIS A 529 21.60 -12.96 22.37
CA HIS A 529 20.51 -12.43 23.19
C HIS A 529 21.05 -11.56 24.34
N ASN A 530 22.10 -11.99 25.05
CA ASN A 530 22.71 -11.17 26.10
C ASN A 530 23.36 -9.87 25.56
N VAL A 531 23.78 -9.82 24.29
CA VAL A 531 24.20 -8.57 23.62
C VAL A 531 23.01 -7.61 23.49
N THR A 532 21.83 -8.11 23.13
CA THR A 532 20.61 -7.28 23.08
C THR A 532 20.16 -6.82 24.47
N GLU A 533 20.29 -7.63 25.53
CA GLU A 533 20.07 -7.17 26.93
C GLU A 533 21.10 -6.12 27.38
N LEU A 534 22.34 -6.21 26.89
CA LEU A 534 23.35 -5.17 27.10
C LEU A 534 22.97 -3.86 26.41
N PHE A 535 22.40 -3.91 25.20
CA PHE A 535 21.90 -2.72 24.51
C PHE A 535 20.74 -2.06 25.26
N GLU A 536 19.80 -2.83 25.81
CA GLU A 536 18.71 -2.30 26.64
C GLU A 536 19.23 -1.57 27.89
N SER A 537 20.31 -2.09 28.51
CA SER A 537 20.83 -1.61 29.79
C SER A 537 21.98 -0.59 29.71
N ASP A 538 22.73 -0.55 28.60
CA ASP A 538 23.79 0.42 28.32
C ASP A 538 23.56 1.10 26.96
N ASP A 539 23.06 2.34 27.01
CA ASP A 539 22.75 3.11 25.80
C ASP A 539 24.00 3.47 24.99
N ALA A 540 25.14 3.69 25.63
CA ALA A 540 26.37 4.04 24.90
C ALA A 540 26.81 2.88 24.00
N VAL A 541 26.74 1.65 24.52
CA VAL A 541 27.05 0.44 23.75
C VAL A 541 26.06 0.25 22.60
N PHE A 542 24.78 0.57 22.79
CA PHE A 542 23.79 0.55 21.71
C PHE A 542 24.07 1.61 20.62
N GLN A 543 24.39 2.87 20.98
CA GLN A 543 24.74 3.88 19.98
C GLN A 543 25.98 3.48 19.17
N GLU A 544 26.98 2.84 19.80
CA GLU A 544 28.14 2.31 19.07
C GLU A 544 27.78 1.13 18.14
N TYR A 545 26.82 0.28 18.50
CA TYR A 545 26.27 -0.72 17.57
C TYR A 545 25.56 -0.05 16.39
N TYR A 546 24.71 0.94 16.67
CA TYR A 546 23.92 1.63 15.65
C TYR A 546 24.80 2.36 14.62
N ALA A 547 25.91 2.97 15.04
CA ALA A 547 26.93 3.51 14.14
C ALA A 547 27.55 2.41 13.24
N ARG A 548 27.88 1.25 13.82
CA ARG A 548 28.47 0.09 13.12
C ARG A 548 27.54 -0.53 12.08
N LYS A 549 26.20 -0.38 12.16
CA LYS A 549 25.28 -0.75 11.06
C LYS A 549 25.71 -0.14 9.71
N THR A 550 26.18 1.11 9.75
CA THR A 550 26.73 1.85 8.58
C THR A 550 28.27 1.80 8.50
N ARG A 551 28.90 0.92 9.28
CA ARG A 551 30.35 0.77 9.43
C ARG A 551 31.04 2.08 9.83
N ASP A 552 30.45 2.77 10.82
CA ASP A 552 30.88 4.08 11.34
C ASP A 552 30.90 5.21 10.28
N TYR A 553 30.09 5.11 9.23
CA TYR A 553 29.89 6.20 8.25
C TYR A 553 28.91 7.26 8.76
N SER A 554 27.74 6.84 9.27
CA SER A 554 26.74 7.74 9.83
C SER A 554 27.05 8.08 11.30
N THR A 555 26.70 9.31 11.70
CA THR A 555 26.69 9.75 13.11
C THR A 555 25.27 9.95 13.65
N SER A 556 24.25 9.36 13.02
CA SER A 556 22.87 9.37 13.51
C SER A 556 22.75 8.61 14.84
N THR A 557 21.82 9.03 15.69
CA THR A 557 21.57 8.44 17.02
C THR A 557 20.16 7.90 17.12
N CYS A 558 20.02 6.65 17.56
CA CYS A 558 18.74 5.96 17.64
C CYS A 558 18.28 5.89 19.10
N THR A 559 17.13 6.47 19.44
CA THR A 559 16.65 6.56 20.84
C THR A 559 15.15 6.40 20.94
N GLY A 560 14.64 6.05 22.12
CA GLY A 560 13.20 5.84 22.34
C GLY A 560 12.68 4.63 21.58
N ASP A 561 11.63 4.83 20.80
CA ASP A 561 10.98 3.79 20.01
C ASP A 561 11.96 3.21 18.98
N CYS A 562 12.79 4.06 18.34
CA CYS A 562 13.87 3.65 17.44
C CYS A 562 14.72 2.49 17.99
N LYS A 563 15.20 2.68 19.23
CA LYS A 563 16.04 1.69 19.91
C LYS A 563 15.28 0.43 20.27
N THR A 564 14.00 0.56 20.59
CA THR A 564 13.16 -0.54 21.06
C THR A 564 12.82 -1.48 19.90
N GLU A 565 12.48 -0.91 18.74
CA GLU A 565 12.19 -1.63 17.50
C GLU A 565 13.47 -2.25 16.88
N GLU A 566 14.60 -1.53 16.85
CA GLU A 566 15.91 -2.10 16.47
C GLU A 566 16.28 -3.35 17.30
N ILE A 567 16.10 -3.28 18.63
CA ILE A 567 16.35 -4.42 19.52
C ILE A 567 15.33 -5.56 19.30
N CYS A 568 14.10 -5.24 18.88
CA CYS A 568 13.09 -6.23 18.53
C CYS A 568 13.44 -6.97 17.23
N GLN A 569 13.84 -6.26 16.17
CA GLN A 569 14.25 -6.83 14.89
C GLN A 569 15.44 -7.81 15.07
N LEU A 570 16.46 -7.42 15.84
CA LEU A 570 17.58 -8.30 16.21
C LEU A 570 17.15 -9.59 16.97
N ARG A 571 15.96 -9.57 17.58
CA ARG A 571 15.34 -10.68 18.32
C ARG A 571 14.27 -11.42 17.49
N ALA A 572 14.22 -11.21 16.18
CA ALA A 572 13.23 -11.83 15.31
C ALA A 572 13.86 -12.37 14.03
N ALA A 573 14.11 -13.69 13.97
CA ALA A 573 14.36 -14.41 12.72
C ALA A 573 13.07 -14.94 12.05
N GLN A 574 11.91 -14.52 12.56
CA GLN A 574 10.59 -14.78 12.00
C GLN A 574 9.85 -13.45 11.91
N ALA A 575 9.48 -13.04 10.68
CA ALA A 575 9.01 -11.69 10.36
C ALA A 575 7.81 -11.22 11.19
N GLN A 576 6.89 -12.12 11.59
CA GLN A 576 5.74 -11.76 12.44
C GLN A 576 6.13 -11.10 13.78
N TYR A 577 7.37 -11.29 14.25
CA TYR A 577 7.87 -10.79 15.52
C TYR A 577 8.92 -9.67 15.42
N ASN A 578 9.18 -9.13 14.23
CA ASN A 578 10.25 -8.14 13.99
C ASN A 578 9.94 -6.70 14.44
N CYS A 579 8.72 -6.45 14.91
CA CYS A 579 8.18 -5.13 15.28
C CYS A 579 8.11 -4.08 14.15
N VAL A 580 8.32 -4.44 12.88
CA VAL A 580 8.18 -3.52 11.75
C VAL A 580 6.73 -3.07 11.64
N THR A 581 6.50 -1.76 11.73
CA THR A 581 5.15 -1.17 11.65
C THR A 581 4.84 -0.69 10.22
N ILE A 582 3.74 -1.20 9.65
CA ILE A 582 3.25 -0.74 8.35
C ILE A 582 2.65 0.65 8.52
N SER A 583 3.27 1.65 7.90
CA SER A 583 2.73 3.01 7.81
C SER A 583 2.07 3.24 6.43
N PRO A 584 0.83 3.76 6.36
CA PRO A 584 0.24 4.21 5.10
C PRO A 584 1.05 5.38 4.53
N GLY A 585 1.54 5.27 3.29
CA GLY A 585 2.39 6.31 2.73
C GLY A 585 2.74 6.11 1.26
N ILE A 586 2.83 7.24 0.55
CA ILE A 586 3.59 7.31 -0.68
C ILE A 586 5.05 7.51 -0.26
N ASN A 587 5.84 6.44 -0.33
CA ASN A 587 7.26 6.45 0.02
C ASN A 587 8.07 7.17 -1.09
N LEU A 588 7.81 8.46 -1.26
CA LEU A 588 8.50 9.32 -2.21
C LEU A 588 9.89 9.65 -1.65
N LYS A 589 10.95 9.30 -2.39
CA LYS A 589 12.30 9.79 -2.13
C LYS A 589 12.29 11.32 -2.11
N LYS A 590 12.35 11.91 -0.91
CA LYS A 590 12.33 13.36 -0.73
C LYS A 590 13.71 13.94 -1.06
N ARG A 591 13.98 14.13 -2.36
CA ARG A 591 15.23 14.67 -2.91
C ARG A 591 15.39 16.18 -2.66
N ASP A 592 15.41 16.59 -1.41
CA ASP A 592 15.98 17.88 -1.01
C ASP A 592 17.51 17.72 -0.91
N GLY A 593 18.24 18.54 -1.69
CA GLY A 593 19.66 18.30 -1.96
C GLY A 593 20.60 18.65 -0.80
N ILE A 594 21.50 17.71 -0.48
CA ILE A 594 22.78 17.88 0.25
C ILE A 594 22.77 18.97 1.35
N ASP A 595 22.01 18.73 2.41
CA ASP A 595 22.38 19.14 3.77
C ASP A 595 21.89 18.04 4.72
N GLY A 596 22.77 17.55 5.58
CA GLY A 596 22.58 16.27 6.26
C GLY A 596 21.62 16.32 7.45
N GLU A 597 20.45 15.71 7.30
CA GLU A 597 19.63 15.17 8.38
C GLU A 597 18.99 13.86 7.87
N VAL A 598 19.53 12.71 8.31
CA VAL A 598 18.84 11.41 8.17
C VAL A 598 17.71 11.45 9.20
N GLU A 599 16.53 11.91 8.78
CA GLU A 599 15.37 12.02 9.67
C GLU A 599 14.97 10.63 10.20
N ASN A 600 14.54 10.60 11.46
CA ASN A 600 14.26 9.36 12.17
C ASN A 600 12.84 8.87 11.85
N ALA A 601 12.74 7.74 11.14
CA ALA A 601 11.59 6.84 11.15
C ALA A 601 12.06 5.43 10.81
N HIS A 602 11.29 4.41 11.21
CA HIS A 602 11.44 3.03 10.73
C HIS A 602 10.87 2.89 9.31
N GLU A 603 11.37 3.70 8.39
CA GLU A 603 11.22 3.42 6.98
C GLU A 603 12.21 2.30 6.65
N GLU A 604 11.70 1.09 6.45
CA GLU A 604 12.41 0.07 5.68
C GLU A 604 12.71 0.69 4.30
N HIS A 605 13.92 1.19 4.13
CA HIS A 605 14.52 1.34 2.83
C HIS A 605 14.67 -0.09 2.27
N ALA A 606 13.63 -0.56 1.58
CA ALA A 606 13.70 -1.78 0.77
C ALA A 606 14.94 -1.64 -0.12
N CYS A 607 15.92 -2.50 0.12
CA CYS A 607 17.30 -2.21 -0.30
C CYS A 607 17.37 -2.23 -1.82
N GLU A 608 17.62 -1.04 -2.37
CA GLU A 608 17.73 -0.75 -3.81
C GLU A 608 16.55 -1.26 -4.67
N SER A 609 15.39 -1.42 -4.05
CA SER A 609 14.15 -1.91 -4.67
C SER A 609 13.71 -1.06 -5.86
N SER A 610 13.03 -1.71 -6.83
CA SER A 610 12.41 -1.04 -7.98
C SER A 610 11.58 0.20 -7.62
N PRO A 611 11.66 1.30 -8.42
CA PRO A 611 10.83 2.48 -8.23
C PRO A 611 9.33 2.23 -8.50
N VAL A 612 8.94 1.05 -8.99
CA VAL A 612 7.56 0.75 -9.38
C VAL A 612 6.60 0.71 -8.19
N ALA A 613 7.01 0.23 -7.00
CA ALA A 613 6.15 0.31 -5.81
C ALA A 613 5.85 1.77 -5.39
N PRO A 614 6.84 2.68 -5.24
CA PRO A 614 6.60 4.12 -5.08
C PRO A 614 5.69 4.73 -6.16
N VAL A 615 5.90 4.39 -7.44
CA VAL A 615 5.07 4.88 -8.54
C VAL A 615 3.63 4.38 -8.43
N LEU A 616 3.41 3.09 -8.15
CA LEU A 616 2.07 2.55 -7.93
C LEU A 616 1.39 3.17 -6.71
N SER A 617 2.12 3.36 -5.61
CA SER A 617 1.61 4.06 -4.42
C SER A 617 1.17 5.49 -4.76
N SER A 618 1.89 6.19 -5.64
CA SER A 618 1.52 7.54 -6.09
C SER A 618 0.15 7.59 -6.80
N ILE A 619 -0.33 6.50 -7.39
CA ILE A 619 -1.67 6.40 -8.00
C ILE A 619 -2.78 6.63 -6.95
N TYR A 620 -2.52 6.35 -5.67
CA TYR A 620 -3.45 6.56 -4.57
C TYR A 620 -3.59 8.04 -4.15
N SER A 621 -2.67 8.92 -4.58
CA SER A 621 -2.78 10.36 -4.33
C SER A 621 -3.94 11.01 -5.10
N ASP A 622 -4.43 12.16 -4.62
CA ASP A 622 -5.41 13.00 -5.35
C ASP A 622 -4.94 13.29 -6.79
N GLU A 623 -3.67 13.64 -6.96
CA GLU A 623 -3.06 13.88 -8.27
C GLU A 623 -2.97 12.60 -9.12
N GLY A 624 -2.62 11.46 -8.53
CA GLY A 624 -2.54 10.15 -9.19
C GLY A 624 -3.90 9.61 -9.63
N ILE A 625 -4.93 9.74 -8.80
CA ILE A 625 -6.32 9.45 -9.14
C ILE A 625 -6.79 10.37 -10.28
N ALA A 626 -6.45 11.66 -10.23
CA ALA A 626 -6.75 12.61 -11.30
C ALA A 626 -6.00 12.30 -12.61
N ALA A 627 -4.76 11.80 -12.54
CA ALA A 627 -3.97 11.35 -13.68
C ALA A 627 -4.57 10.06 -14.28
N LEU A 628 -4.93 9.06 -13.47
CA LEU A 628 -5.59 7.83 -13.88
C LEU A 628 -6.97 8.10 -14.56
N ARG A 629 -7.77 9.03 -14.01
CA ARG A 629 -9.00 9.54 -14.64
C ARG A 629 -8.73 10.25 -15.98
N SER A 630 -7.54 10.84 -16.15
CA SER A 630 -7.13 11.50 -17.39
C SER A 630 -6.65 10.50 -18.44
N ALA A 631 -5.84 9.51 -18.07
CA ALA A 631 -5.41 8.40 -18.92
C ALA A 631 -6.60 7.58 -19.44
N LYS A 632 -7.65 7.34 -18.63
CA LYS A 632 -8.94 6.76 -19.05
C LYS A 632 -9.53 7.43 -20.30
N LYS A 633 -9.35 8.75 -20.44
CA LYS A 633 -9.83 9.54 -21.59
C LYS A 633 -8.94 9.39 -22.81
N PHE A 634 -7.62 9.26 -22.63
CA PHE A 634 -6.67 8.92 -23.68
C PHE A 634 -6.94 7.52 -24.22
N LEU A 635 -7.04 6.53 -23.34
CA LEU A 635 -7.34 5.13 -23.67
C LEU A 635 -8.68 4.97 -24.41
N TYR A 636 -9.71 5.75 -24.03
CA TYR A 636 -10.98 5.80 -24.76
C TYR A 636 -10.83 6.30 -26.22
N GLU A 637 -10.00 7.32 -26.47
CA GLU A 637 -9.69 7.78 -27.83
C GLU A 637 -8.76 6.81 -28.58
N LEU A 638 -7.86 6.10 -27.88
CA LEU A 638 -6.94 5.12 -28.45
C LEU A 638 -7.69 3.86 -28.93
N ILE A 639 -8.60 3.31 -28.13
CA ILE A 639 -9.55 2.23 -28.50
C ILE A 639 -10.39 2.66 -29.72
N LYS A 640 -10.89 3.89 -29.71
CA LYS A 640 -11.68 4.49 -30.80
C LYS A 640 -10.85 4.72 -32.07
N SER A 641 -9.55 4.92 -31.97
CA SER A 641 -8.62 4.96 -33.10
C SER A 641 -8.33 3.56 -33.67
N ARG A 642 -8.05 2.55 -32.83
CA ARG A 642 -7.82 1.16 -33.26
C ARG A 642 -9.07 0.56 -33.92
N LYS A 643 -10.29 0.88 -33.43
CA LYS A 643 -11.57 0.50 -34.07
C LYS A 643 -11.68 1.01 -35.51
N LYS A 644 -11.18 2.23 -35.77
CA LYS A 644 -11.18 2.88 -37.08
C LYS A 644 -10.27 2.19 -38.11
N ASN A 645 -9.26 1.45 -37.66
CA ASN A 645 -8.37 0.66 -38.52
C ASN A 645 -8.93 -0.74 -38.82
N ILE A 646 -9.78 -1.30 -37.95
CA ILE A 646 -10.47 -2.58 -38.17
C ILE A 646 -11.56 -2.44 -39.25
N ASP A 647 -12.24 -1.28 -39.31
CA ASP A 647 -13.25 -0.96 -40.33
C ASP A 647 -12.70 -0.87 -41.78
N MET A 648 -11.38 -1.03 -42.00
CA MET A 648 -10.77 -1.06 -43.34
C MET A 648 -10.68 -2.47 -43.98
N LEU A 649 -11.11 -3.54 -43.31
CA LEU A 649 -11.02 -4.91 -43.84
C LEU A 649 -12.38 -5.48 -44.29
N SER A 650 -12.54 -5.59 -45.61
CA SER A 650 -13.53 -6.39 -46.36
C SER A 650 -15.01 -5.92 -46.38
N PRO A 651 -15.50 -5.33 -47.49
CA PRO A 651 -16.92 -5.00 -47.67
C PRO A 651 -17.74 -6.20 -48.15
N SER A 652 -18.13 -7.11 -47.25
CA SER A 652 -18.90 -8.33 -47.62
C SER A 652 -20.09 -8.70 -46.72
N VAL A 653 -20.31 -8.03 -45.58
CA VAL A 653 -21.28 -8.51 -44.55
C VAL A 653 -22.55 -7.64 -44.41
N HIS A 654 -22.59 -6.44 -45.01
CA HIS A 654 -23.68 -5.45 -44.87
C HIS A 654 -25.00 -5.79 -45.62
N ALA A 655 -25.31 -7.07 -45.84
CA ALA A 655 -26.45 -7.52 -46.68
C ALA A 655 -27.68 -8.03 -45.90
N LEU A 656 -27.66 -7.99 -44.56
CA LEU A 656 -28.84 -8.19 -43.71
C LEU A 656 -28.99 -7.02 -42.72
N ILE A 657 -30.21 -6.83 -42.21
CA ILE A 657 -30.61 -5.70 -41.33
C ILE A 657 -30.83 -4.37 -42.09
N TRP A 658 -31.69 -4.39 -43.11
CA TRP A 658 -32.47 -3.20 -43.55
C TRP A 658 -33.91 -3.59 -43.90
N ALA A 659 -34.80 -3.59 -42.91
CA ALA A 659 -36.26 -3.61 -43.10
C ALA A 659 -36.97 -3.07 -41.84
N ALA A 660 -38.01 -2.27 -42.04
CA ALA A 660 -38.79 -1.52 -41.02
C ALA A 660 -38.00 -0.35 -40.35
N THR A 661 -38.48 0.90 -40.31
CA THR A 661 -39.75 1.48 -40.81
C THR A 661 -39.56 2.95 -41.20
N LEU A 662 -40.29 3.43 -42.22
CA LEU A 662 -40.34 4.84 -42.63
C LEU A 662 -41.57 5.56 -42.05
N CYS A 663 -41.39 6.73 -41.43
CA CYS A 663 -42.27 7.89 -41.63
C CYS A 663 -41.60 9.20 -41.16
N SER A 664 -41.93 10.31 -41.82
CA SER A 664 -41.27 11.64 -41.75
C SER A 664 -42.06 12.63 -40.84
N PRO A 665 -41.72 13.94 -40.68
CA PRO A 665 -40.63 14.72 -41.31
C PRO A 665 -39.83 15.72 -40.43
N LEU A 666 -38.75 16.21 -41.04
CA LEU A 666 -37.98 17.44 -40.81
C LEU A 666 -38.55 18.52 -39.86
N ALA A 667 -37.72 18.94 -38.90
CA ALA A 667 -37.74 20.28 -38.29
C ALA A 667 -36.32 20.86 -38.28
N SER A 668 -36.16 22.15 -38.58
CA SER A 668 -34.86 22.82 -38.73
C SER A 668 -34.19 23.12 -37.38
N ALA A 669 -32.92 22.78 -37.23
CA ALA A 669 -32.10 23.28 -36.13
C ALA A 669 -31.80 24.78 -36.32
N ALA A 670 -32.25 25.60 -35.38
CA ALA A 670 -31.73 26.95 -35.16
C ALA A 670 -30.70 26.93 -34.02
N PRO A 671 -29.66 27.78 -34.04
CA PRO A 671 -28.64 27.76 -32.99
C PRO A 671 -29.21 28.27 -31.67
N ARG A 672 -29.18 27.44 -30.61
CA ARG A 672 -29.43 27.91 -29.25
C ARG A 672 -28.17 28.60 -28.72
N SER A 673 -28.23 29.92 -28.64
CA SER A 673 -27.32 30.73 -27.83
C SER A 673 -27.45 30.36 -26.35
N HIS A 674 -26.33 30.10 -25.67
CA HIS A 674 -26.30 30.00 -24.22
C HIS A 674 -26.59 31.37 -23.60
N ILE A 675 -27.53 31.42 -22.66
CA ILE A 675 -27.80 32.56 -21.78
C ILE A 675 -27.57 32.07 -20.36
N ALA A 676 -26.68 32.75 -19.61
CA ALA A 676 -26.54 32.56 -18.17
C ALA A 676 -27.65 33.30 -17.42
N VAL A 677 -28.20 32.69 -16.38
CA VAL A 677 -29.16 33.33 -15.47
C VAL A 677 -28.81 32.95 -14.04
N ASN A 678 -28.45 33.94 -13.23
CA ASN A 678 -28.45 33.81 -11.77
C ASN A 678 -29.92 33.76 -11.29
N SER A 679 -30.29 32.76 -10.48
CA SER A 679 -31.65 32.67 -9.91
C SER A 679 -31.86 33.82 -8.91
N THR A 680 -33.01 34.50 -9.01
CA THR A 680 -33.42 35.58 -8.09
C THR A 680 -34.70 35.26 -7.34
N LYS A 681 -35.11 33.99 -7.31
CA LYS A 681 -36.33 33.55 -6.62
C LYS A 681 -36.10 33.50 -5.10
N PRO A 682 -37.12 33.75 -4.27
CA PRO A 682 -37.07 33.42 -2.84
C PRO A 682 -37.18 31.89 -2.62
N PRO A 683 -36.64 31.36 -1.52
CA PRO A 683 -36.73 29.94 -1.19
C PRO A 683 -38.11 29.56 -0.63
N ALA A 684 -38.57 28.36 -0.95
CA ALA A 684 -39.68 27.68 -0.31
C ALA A 684 -39.19 26.34 0.26
N PHE A 685 -39.37 26.11 1.56
CA PHE A 685 -38.94 24.86 2.22
C PHE A 685 -40.11 23.91 2.46
N PHE A 686 -39.97 22.63 2.10
CA PHE A 686 -40.92 21.57 2.42
C PHE A 686 -40.18 20.47 3.19
N LEU A 687 -40.33 20.44 4.52
CA LEU A 687 -39.58 19.52 5.36
C LEU A 687 -40.24 18.13 5.33
N ALA A 688 -39.48 17.09 5.04
CA ALA A 688 -39.91 15.69 5.07
C ALA A 688 -39.11 14.93 6.12
N GLY A 689 -39.78 14.12 6.94
CA GLY A 689 -39.09 13.37 7.97
C GLY A 689 -39.95 12.75 9.05
N ASP A 690 -39.28 12.15 10.02
CA ASP A 690 -39.88 11.47 11.16
C ASP A 690 -40.24 12.41 12.33
N SER A 691 -40.48 11.82 13.52
CA SER A 691 -40.70 12.50 14.81
C SER A 691 -39.73 13.65 15.13
N MET A 692 -38.48 13.58 14.67
CA MET A 692 -37.48 14.62 14.92
C MET A 692 -37.60 15.82 13.95
N THR A 693 -38.37 15.69 12.87
CA THR A 693 -38.73 16.79 11.96
C THR A 693 -40.08 17.41 12.34
N ALA A 694 -41.03 16.57 12.78
CA ALA A 694 -42.47 16.83 12.84
C ALA A 694 -42.94 18.13 13.53
N VAL A 695 -44.15 18.56 13.15
CA VAL A 695 -44.84 19.72 13.75
C VAL A 695 -45.12 19.47 15.23
N GLN A 696 -44.85 20.47 16.08
CA GLN A 696 -45.15 20.39 17.52
C GLN A 696 -46.62 20.02 17.79
N SER A 697 -46.82 18.96 18.58
CA SER A 697 -48.12 18.48 19.04
C SER A 697 -48.10 18.21 20.56
N ASP A 698 -49.20 17.70 21.12
CA ASP A 698 -49.26 17.33 22.54
C ASP A 698 -48.46 16.04 22.85
N ASP A 699 -48.19 15.20 21.84
CA ASP A 699 -47.57 13.87 21.96
C ASP A 699 -46.29 13.70 21.10
N GLY A 700 -45.79 14.77 20.47
CA GLY A 700 -44.64 14.73 19.55
C GLY A 700 -44.18 16.11 19.07
N GLY A 701 -43.11 16.16 18.27
CA GLY A 701 -42.54 17.41 17.77
C GLY A 701 -41.02 17.41 17.57
N GLY A 702 -40.58 18.09 16.52
CA GLY A 702 -39.21 18.15 16.04
C GLY A 702 -38.70 19.57 15.76
N TYR A 703 -37.58 19.67 15.03
CA TYR A 703 -36.93 20.97 14.77
C TYR A 703 -37.69 21.85 13.75
N GLY A 704 -38.58 21.25 12.94
CA GLY A 704 -39.08 21.86 11.70
C GLY A 704 -39.86 23.14 11.91
N THR A 705 -40.78 23.15 12.87
CA THR A 705 -41.56 24.34 13.25
C THR A 705 -40.66 25.48 13.75
N GLY A 706 -39.63 25.19 14.54
CA GLY A 706 -38.64 26.17 14.98
C GLY A 706 -37.79 26.72 13.83
N PHE A 707 -37.33 25.86 12.92
CA PHE A 707 -36.58 26.28 11.72
C PHE A 707 -37.38 27.25 10.84
N LEU A 708 -38.63 26.90 10.51
CA LEU A 708 -39.49 27.74 9.66
C LEU A 708 -39.78 29.11 10.29
N SER A 709 -39.75 29.24 11.62
CA SER A 709 -39.92 30.51 12.32
C SER A 709 -38.83 31.55 12.02
N PHE A 710 -37.65 31.11 11.58
CA PHE A 710 -36.55 31.99 11.17
C PHE A 710 -36.66 32.47 9.72
N LEU A 711 -37.62 32.02 8.92
CA LEU A 711 -37.75 32.44 7.52
C LEU A 711 -38.34 33.85 7.40
N LYS A 712 -37.77 34.63 6.48
CA LYS A 712 -38.14 36.03 6.22
C LYS A 712 -38.82 36.15 4.85
N SER A 713 -40.10 36.51 4.87
CA SER A 713 -40.92 36.77 3.69
C SER A 713 -40.20 37.67 2.65
N PRO A 714 -40.26 37.36 1.34
CA PRO A 714 -41.04 36.29 0.69
C PRO A 714 -40.56 34.84 0.85
N ALA A 715 -39.50 34.53 1.60
CA ALA A 715 -39.22 33.13 1.95
C ALA A 715 -40.31 32.54 2.88
N TRP A 716 -40.63 31.25 2.72
CA TRP A 716 -41.64 30.53 3.51
C TRP A 716 -41.39 29.02 3.47
N GLY A 717 -42.19 28.24 4.19
CA GLY A 717 -42.18 26.79 4.06
C GLY A 717 -43.34 26.11 4.79
N ILE A 718 -43.43 24.80 4.63
CA ILE A 718 -44.36 23.89 5.32
C ILE A 718 -43.55 22.72 5.88
N ASP A 719 -43.90 22.32 7.09
CA ASP A 719 -43.37 21.14 7.75
C ASP A 719 -44.35 19.97 7.51
N TYR A 720 -43.90 18.95 6.80
CA TYR A 720 -44.64 17.70 6.54
C TYR A 720 -44.12 16.54 7.40
N GLY A 721 -43.20 16.79 8.34
CA GLY A 721 -42.68 15.74 9.23
C GLY A 721 -43.79 15.08 10.04
N GLN A 722 -43.70 13.77 10.25
CA GLN A 722 -44.74 12.99 10.91
C GLN A 722 -44.18 12.16 12.07
N ASP A 723 -44.78 12.34 13.25
CA ASP A 723 -44.48 11.52 14.42
C ASP A 723 -44.70 10.03 14.14
N GLY A 724 -43.70 9.21 14.47
CA GLY A 724 -43.71 7.76 14.29
C GLY A 724 -43.45 7.25 12.87
N ALA A 725 -43.25 8.11 11.85
CA ALA A 725 -43.00 7.67 10.49
C ALA A 725 -41.58 7.11 10.26
N THR A 726 -41.46 6.12 9.37
CA THR A 726 -40.21 5.65 8.74
C THR A 726 -40.17 6.11 7.28
N THR A 727 -39.03 5.96 6.61
CA THR A 727 -38.90 6.22 5.16
C THR A 727 -39.93 5.45 4.33
N VAL A 728 -40.22 4.19 4.72
CA VAL A 728 -41.28 3.36 4.12
C VAL A 728 -42.66 3.96 4.41
N SER A 729 -43.04 4.15 5.68
CA SER A 729 -44.41 4.53 6.04
C SER A 729 -44.78 5.96 5.63
N PHE A 730 -43.79 6.82 5.37
CA PHE A 730 -43.99 8.18 4.86
C PHE A 730 -44.41 8.20 3.37
N VAL A 731 -44.05 7.14 2.62
CA VAL A 731 -44.40 6.91 1.21
C VAL A 731 -45.67 6.04 1.07
N GLU A 732 -45.95 5.18 2.05
CA GLU A 732 -47.18 4.37 2.08
C GLU A 732 -48.46 5.22 1.97
N GLY A 733 -49.45 4.69 1.24
CA GLY A 733 -50.69 5.41 0.89
C GLY A 733 -50.71 5.99 -0.53
N GLY A 734 -49.58 5.99 -1.26
CA GLY A 734 -49.51 6.39 -2.66
C GLY A 734 -50.00 7.82 -2.88
N THR A 735 -51.00 8.04 -3.74
CA THR A 735 -51.59 9.38 -4.00
C THR A 735 -52.28 10.05 -2.78
N GLN A 736 -52.29 9.39 -1.62
CA GLN A 736 -52.76 9.95 -0.33
C GLN A 736 -51.68 9.89 0.77
N GLY A 737 -50.46 9.44 0.47
CA GLY A 737 -49.32 9.39 1.39
C GLY A 737 -48.65 10.75 1.56
N ASN A 738 -47.91 10.94 2.66
CA ASN A 738 -47.31 12.22 3.02
C ASN A 738 -46.22 12.67 2.03
N TRP A 739 -45.48 11.74 1.45
CA TRP A 739 -44.54 12.03 0.37
C TRP A 739 -45.20 12.69 -0.86
N THR A 740 -46.39 12.23 -1.27
CA THR A 740 -47.13 12.86 -2.37
C THR A 740 -47.48 14.32 -2.06
N ALA A 741 -47.81 14.65 -0.81
CA ALA A 741 -48.10 16.03 -0.42
C ALA A 741 -46.87 16.95 -0.50
N VAL A 742 -45.67 16.42 -0.22
CA VAL A 742 -44.38 17.13 -0.40
C VAL A 742 -44.11 17.39 -1.88
N ILE A 743 -44.29 16.38 -2.73
CA ILE A 743 -44.07 16.50 -4.20
C ILE A 743 -45.13 17.40 -4.87
N ASP A 744 -46.39 17.38 -4.42
CA ASP A 744 -47.43 18.30 -4.89
C ASP A 744 -47.10 19.77 -4.51
N ALA A 745 -46.60 20.00 -3.29
CA ALA A 745 -46.18 21.33 -2.84
C ALA A 745 -44.97 21.85 -3.63
N LEU A 746 -43.97 20.99 -3.88
CA LEU A 746 -42.82 21.25 -4.74
C LEU A 746 -43.29 21.67 -6.14
N ASN A 747 -44.17 20.86 -6.76
CA ASN A 747 -44.70 21.12 -8.09
C ASN A 747 -45.53 22.41 -8.17
N GLY A 748 -46.27 22.76 -7.12
CA GLY A 748 -47.02 24.02 -7.03
C GLY A 748 -46.15 25.27 -6.81
N ALA A 749 -44.96 25.14 -6.20
CA ALA A 749 -44.11 26.26 -5.83
C ALA A 749 -42.97 26.56 -6.83
N LYS A 750 -42.43 25.54 -7.52
CA LYS A 750 -41.19 25.65 -8.34
C LYS A 750 -41.20 26.68 -9.47
N GLU A 751 -42.38 27.13 -9.93
CA GLU A 751 -42.45 28.23 -10.89
C GLU A 751 -42.06 29.57 -10.26
N GLN A 752 -42.45 29.83 -9.01
CA GLN A 752 -42.32 31.13 -8.32
C GLN A 752 -41.19 31.17 -7.29
N TYR A 753 -40.82 30.03 -6.72
CA TYR A 753 -39.81 29.86 -5.66
C TYR A 753 -38.68 28.94 -6.12
N GLU A 754 -37.52 29.04 -5.46
CA GLU A 754 -36.52 27.97 -5.44
C GLU A 754 -36.94 26.99 -4.35
N VAL A 755 -37.24 25.73 -4.68
CA VAL A 755 -37.85 24.80 -3.72
C VAL A 755 -36.79 23.91 -3.09
N PHE A 756 -36.78 23.84 -1.77
CA PHE A 756 -35.89 23.00 -0.98
C PHE A 756 -36.66 21.97 -0.16
N VAL A 757 -36.22 20.71 -0.23
CA VAL A 757 -36.83 19.58 0.50
C VAL A 757 -35.78 18.92 1.40
N PRO A 758 -35.61 19.37 2.66
CA PRO A 758 -34.84 18.63 3.66
C PRO A 758 -35.53 17.31 3.99
N ILE A 759 -34.76 16.22 3.98
CA ILE A 759 -35.23 14.85 4.24
C ILE A 759 -34.47 14.31 5.45
N MET A 760 -35.14 14.00 6.55
CA MET A 760 -34.53 13.47 7.79
C MET A 760 -35.34 12.30 8.38
N PHE A 761 -34.74 11.11 8.37
CA PHE A 761 -35.31 9.88 8.94
C PHE A 761 -34.25 9.13 9.73
N GLY A 762 -34.62 8.06 10.44
CA GLY A 762 -33.71 7.19 11.17
C GLY A 762 -34.16 6.89 12.60
N ALA A 763 -34.86 7.80 13.26
CA ALA A 763 -35.25 7.64 14.66
C ALA A 763 -36.30 6.54 14.86
N ASN A 764 -37.14 6.30 13.85
CA ASN A 764 -38.11 5.20 13.82
C ASN A 764 -37.61 4.01 13.00
N ASP A 765 -36.86 4.25 11.93
CA ASP A 765 -36.32 3.24 11.01
C ASP A 765 -35.35 2.27 11.70
N GLN A 766 -34.57 2.75 12.69
CA GLN A 766 -33.71 1.90 13.53
C GLN A 766 -34.48 0.87 14.38
N LYS A 767 -35.79 1.04 14.60
CA LYS A 767 -36.53 0.23 15.57
C LYS A 767 -36.80 -1.13 14.95
N ALA A 768 -36.55 -2.21 15.68
CA ALA A 768 -36.84 -3.57 15.22
C ALA A 768 -38.30 -3.81 14.76
N ALA A 769 -39.25 -2.95 15.18
CA ALA A 769 -40.64 -2.96 14.72
C ALA A 769 -40.86 -2.39 13.30
N ALA A 770 -39.90 -1.64 12.74
CA ALA A 770 -39.92 -1.16 11.35
C ALA A 770 -39.67 -2.29 10.34
N ASN A 771 -38.95 -3.35 10.75
CA ASN A 771 -38.60 -4.49 9.90
C ASN A 771 -37.93 -4.06 8.57
N GLU A 772 -36.93 -3.18 8.69
CA GLU A 772 -36.19 -2.56 7.59
C GLU A 772 -34.69 -2.75 7.83
N THR A 773 -33.94 -3.15 6.80
CA THR A 773 -32.48 -3.26 6.87
C THR A 773 -31.80 -1.91 6.57
N LEU A 774 -30.56 -1.72 7.04
CA LEU A 774 -29.81 -0.49 6.78
C LEU A 774 -29.63 -0.19 5.27
N LEU A 775 -29.53 -1.23 4.43
CA LEU A 775 -29.45 -1.09 2.99
C LEU A 775 -30.80 -0.69 2.36
N GLU A 776 -31.92 -1.19 2.88
CA GLU A 776 -33.26 -0.75 2.45
C GLU A 776 -33.50 0.71 2.86
N TYR A 777 -33.16 1.09 4.09
CA TYR A 777 -33.19 2.47 4.59
C TYR A 777 -32.38 3.44 3.71
N GLN A 778 -31.12 3.08 3.39
CA GLN A 778 -30.29 3.83 2.45
C GLN A 778 -30.95 3.92 1.06
N THR A 779 -31.47 2.81 0.52
CA THR A 779 -32.14 2.78 -0.79
C THR A 779 -33.39 3.65 -0.81
N ASN A 780 -34.17 3.68 0.28
CA ASN A 780 -35.36 4.50 0.41
C ASN A 780 -35.00 5.99 0.46
N LEU A 781 -33.99 6.39 1.23
CA LEU A 781 -33.47 7.76 1.22
C LEU A 781 -32.95 8.19 -0.16
N GLN A 782 -32.28 7.31 -0.91
CA GLN A 782 -31.86 7.58 -2.29
C GLN A 782 -33.06 7.85 -3.19
N ASN A 783 -34.09 7.00 -3.15
CA ASN A 783 -35.31 7.16 -3.95
C ASN A 783 -36.03 8.49 -3.64
N LEU A 784 -36.12 8.87 -2.37
CA LEU A 784 -36.71 10.15 -1.94
C LEU A 784 -35.89 11.34 -2.47
N ALA A 785 -34.56 11.30 -2.40
CA ALA A 785 -33.71 12.35 -2.94
C ALA A 785 -33.87 12.50 -4.46
N LEU A 786 -33.86 11.38 -5.20
CA LEU A 786 -34.02 11.36 -6.66
C LEU A 786 -35.38 11.88 -7.11
N ASP A 787 -36.48 11.52 -6.43
CA ASP A 787 -37.82 12.01 -6.79
C ASP A 787 -37.97 13.53 -6.62
N VAL A 788 -37.33 14.13 -5.60
CA VAL A 788 -37.24 15.59 -5.46
C VAL A 788 -36.48 16.22 -6.64
N ILE A 789 -35.34 15.63 -7.01
CA ILE A 789 -34.49 16.11 -8.11
C ILE A 789 -35.24 16.04 -9.45
N ASP A 790 -35.89 14.91 -9.73
CA ASP A 790 -36.64 14.68 -10.98
C ASP A 790 -37.87 15.61 -11.10
N ASN A 791 -38.50 15.96 -9.98
CA ASN A 791 -39.56 16.97 -9.94
C ASN A 791 -39.02 18.42 -10.06
N GLY A 792 -37.71 18.64 -10.08
CA GLY A 792 -37.09 19.97 -10.18
C GLY A 792 -37.08 20.75 -8.87
N GLY A 793 -37.10 20.05 -7.74
CA GLY A 793 -36.72 20.58 -6.44
C GLY A 793 -35.21 20.49 -6.25
N THR A 794 -34.68 21.42 -5.48
CA THR A 794 -33.27 21.51 -5.12
C THR A 794 -33.20 21.25 -3.62
N PRO A 795 -32.83 20.08 -3.10
CA PRO A 795 -32.48 20.03 -1.68
C PRO A 795 -31.15 20.87 -1.45
N VAL A 796 -30.59 21.10 -0.25
CA VAL A 796 -29.52 22.12 0.09
C VAL A 796 -28.04 21.64 0.37
N SER A 797 -27.02 22.52 0.24
CA SER A 797 -25.59 22.28 0.53
C SER A 797 -24.91 23.37 1.38
N THR A 798 -23.71 23.05 1.89
CA THR A 798 -22.54 23.95 1.83
C THR A 798 -21.37 23.18 1.17
N GLN A 799 -20.43 23.87 0.50
CA GLN A 799 -19.33 23.22 -0.22
C GLN A 799 -17.99 23.91 0.04
N TYR A 800 -16.94 23.12 0.22
CA TYR A 800 -15.56 23.57 0.34
C TYR A 800 -15.02 24.26 -0.91
N SER A 801 -14.05 25.15 -0.71
CA SER A 801 -13.22 25.72 -1.78
C SER A 801 -11.86 26.10 -1.20
N TYR A 802 -10.85 25.28 -1.44
CA TYR A 802 -9.48 25.60 -1.04
C TYR A 802 -9.03 26.93 -1.69
N HIS A 803 -8.56 27.85 -0.85
CA HIS A 803 -7.83 29.05 -1.28
C HIS A 803 -6.43 28.99 -0.67
N TYR A 804 -5.55 28.20 -1.30
CA TYR A 804 -4.13 28.18 -0.94
C TYR A 804 -3.51 29.55 -1.18
N SER A 805 -3.06 30.20 -0.11
CA SER A 805 -2.26 31.41 -0.18
C SER A 805 -0.78 31.03 -0.27
N PHE A 806 -0.28 30.88 -1.50
CA PHE A 806 1.10 30.47 -1.80
C PHE A 806 2.17 31.40 -1.18
N PRO A 807 3.11 30.87 -0.36
CA PRO A 807 4.18 31.65 0.26
C PRO A 807 5.51 31.59 -0.52
N SER A 808 5.51 31.76 -1.86
CA SER A 808 6.76 32.02 -2.58
C SER A 808 6.59 32.98 -3.76
N THR A 809 7.59 33.86 -3.96
CA THR A 809 7.61 34.84 -5.06
C THR A 809 8.12 34.25 -6.38
N LEU A 810 8.62 33.01 -6.39
CA LEU A 810 9.12 32.35 -7.60
C LEU A 810 8.00 31.95 -8.57
N TYR A 811 6.90 31.41 -8.05
CA TYR A 811 5.86 30.76 -8.88
C TYR A 811 5.12 31.71 -9.82
N LYS A 812 5.01 33.00 -9.46
CA LYS A 812 4.33 34.03 -10.28
C LYS A 812 5.06 34.36 -11.58
N LYS A 813 6.31 33.92 -11.77
CA LYS A 813 7.13 34.29 -12.93
C LYS A 813 7.04 33.27 -14.09
N LYS A 814 6.97 31.96 -13.81
CA LYS A 814 6.83 30.92 -14.86
C LYS A 814 5.42 30.84 -15.47
N LEU A 815 4.37 31.16 -14.70
CA LEU A 815 2.97 31.15 -15.19
C LEU A 815 2.65 32.21 -16.27
N GLN A 816 3.56 33.13 -16.60
CA GLN A 816 3.34 34.11 -17.68
C GLN A 816 3.72 33.59 -19.08
N ASP A 817 4.47 32.49 -19.18
CA ASP A 817 5.06 32.04 -20.45
C ASP A 817 4.25 30.94 -21.17
N CYS A 818 3.12 30.48 -20.63
CA CYS A 818 2.25 29.47 -21.25
C CYS A 818 0.79 29.97 -21.49
N PRO A 819 0.49 30.60 -22.65
CA PRO A 819 -0.83 31.14 -22.95
C PRO A 819 -1.97 30.10 -23.07
N SER A 820 -1.64 28.83 -23.30
CA SER A 820 -2.63 27.73 -23.41
C SER A 820 -3.23 27.31 -22.07
N CYS A 821 -2.48 27.39 -20.97
CA CYS A 821 -2.96 26.96 -19.65
C CYS A 821 -4.05 27.89 -19.07
N LEU A 822 -4.09 29.17 -19.47
CA LEU A 822 -5.16 30.10 -19.06
C LEU A 822 -6.56 29.67 -19.54
N GLY A 823 -6.65 28.82 -20.57
CA GLY A 823 -7.93 28.41 -21.17
C GLY A 823 -8.71 27.34 -20.38
N LEU A 824 -8.06 26.62 -19.45
CA LEU A 824 -8.66 25.50 -18.73
C LEU A 824 -9.18 25.87 -17.32
N LEU A 825 -8.50 26.80 -16.63
CA LEU A 825 -8.89 27.23 -15.28
C LEU A 825 -10.18 28.07 -15.22
N GLN A 826 -10.62 28.65 -16.34
CA GLN A 826 -11.75 29.61 -16.35
C GLN A 826 -13.12 28.98 -16.72
N LYS A 827 -13.31 27.66 -16.46
CA LYS A 827 -14.54 26.93 -16.85
C LYS A 827 -15.19 26.02 -15.78
N ARG A 828 -14.80 26.10 -14.50
CA ARG A 828 -15.48 25.38 -13.39
C ARG A 828 -15.89 26.29 -12.22
N THR A 829 -16.65 27.36 -12.48
CA THR A 829 -17.32 28.15 -11.41
C THR A 829 -18.82 28.37 -11.62
N ASP A 830 -19.43 27.80 -12.68
CA ASP A 830 -20.84 28.01 -13.03
C ASP A 830 -21.66 26.70 -12.98
N ARG A 831 -21.91 26.19 -11.76
CA ARG A 831 -23.20 25.59 -11.30
C ARG A 831 -23.07 24.93 -9.92
N VAL A 832 -23.44 25.69 -8.88
CA VAL A 832 -23.82 25.12 -7.58
C VAL A 832 -25.36 25.13 -7.52
N HIS A 833 -25.97 23.94 -7.63
CA HIS A 833 -27.40 23.69 -7.36
C HIS A 833 -27.46 22.54 -6.36
N GLN A 834 -28.17 22.71 -5.26
CA GLN A 834 -27.54 22.44 -3.96
C GLN A 834 -27.77 21.07 -3.29
N LYS A 835 -28.71 20.22 -3.71
CA LYS A 835 -29.16 18.94 -3.09
C LYS A 835 -28.81 18.59 -1.60
N LEU A 836 -29.78 18.20 -0.73
CA LEU A 836 -29.66 17.86 0.73
C LEU A 836 -30.30 16.51 1.11
N LEU A 837 -29.59 15.70 1.91
CA LEU A 837 -30.16 14.86 2.95
C LEU A 837 -29.73 15.37 4.33
N LEU A 838 -30.55 15.17 5.36
CA LEU A 838 -30.22 15.58 6.73
C LEU A 838 -30.04 14.30 7.55
N THR A 839 -28.86 14.08 8.13
CA THR A 839 -28.64 12.95 9.04
C THR A 839 -29.57 13.09 10.25
N PRO A 840 -30.08 11.99 10.83
CA PRO A 840 -30.96 12.06 12.00
C PRO A 840 -30.30 12.82 13.16
N MET A 841 -31.04 13.74 13.79
CA MET A 841 -30.58 14.46 14.98
C MET A 841 -30.27 13.49 16.14
N SER A 842 -29.27 13.81 16.97
CA SER A 842 -28.91 12.97 18.10
C SER A 842 -29.99 12.97 19.20
N ARG A 843 -30.24 11.78 19.75
CA ARG A 843 -31.10 11.61 20.92
C ARG A 843 -30.37 12.12 22.17
N ARG A 844 -31.10 12.70 23.11
CA ARG A 844 -30.56 13.28 24.36
C ARG A 844 -30.37 12.24 25.46
N ALA A 845 -30.07 11.01 25.05
CA ALA A 845 -29.72 9.89 25.91
C ALA A 845 -28.21 9.90 26.19
N PHE A 846 -27.81 9.59 27.41
CA PHE A 846 -26.40 9.55 27.81
C PHE A 846 -26.02 8.19 28.42
N THR A 847 -24.82 7.71 28.10
CA THR A 847 -24.15 6.62 28.82
C THR A 847 -23.04 7.18 29.71
N SER A 848 -22.48 6.32 30.58
CA SER A 848 -21.31 6.67 31.37
C SER A 848 -20.39 5.46 31.46
N GLU A 849 -19.26 5.56 30.77
CA GLU A 849 -18.20 4.55 30.70
C GLU A 849 -16.89 5.24 31.12
N ASP A 850 -16.03 4.55 31.87
CA ASP A 850 -14.73 5.04 32.35
C ASP A 850 -14.72 6.45 33.00
N ASN A 851 -15.82 6.82 33.67
CA ASN A 851 -16.10 8.13 34.28
C ASN A 851 -16.30 9.30 33.29
N VAL A 852 -16.50 9.02 32.00
CA VAL A 852 -16.91 10.00 31.00
C VAL A 852 -18.41 9.83 30.72
N THR A 853 -19.19 10.89 30.91
CA THR A 853 -20.63 10.92 30.60
C THR A 853 -20.84 11.63 29.27
N GLN A 854 -21.31 10.91 28.25
CA GLN A 854 -21.47 11.40 26.88
C GLN A 854 -22.74 10.87 26.21
N VAL A 855 -23.15 11.50 25.11
CA VAL A 855 -24.32 11.10 24.30
C VAL A 855 -24.17 9.68 23.78
N THR A 856 -25.21 8.88 23.97
CA THR A 856 -25.33 7.55 23.38
C THR A 856 -25.49 7.68 21.87
N GLN A 857 -24.52 7.18 21.10
CA GLN A 857 -24.51 7.21 19.63
C GLN A 857 -25.51 6.23 18.99
N SER A 858 -26.76 6.20 19.47
CA SER A 858 -27.79 5.22 19.08
C SER A 858 -28.30 5.36 17.64
N LEU A 859 -27.78 6.32 16.88
CA LEU A 859 -28.15 6.60 15.48
C LEU A 859 -26.92 6.68 14.57
N ALA A 860 -25.76 6.15 15.00
CA ALA A 860 -24.52 6.14 14.23
C ALA A 860 -24.70 5.46 12.86
N ASP A 861 -25.34 4.28 12.83
CA ASP A 861 -25.61 3.58 11.58
C ASP A 861 -26.53 4.40 10.67
N GLN A 862 -27.62 4.97 11.19
CA GLN A 862 -28.56 5.75 10.38
C GLN A 862 -27.94 7.07 9.89
N ARG A 863 -27.03 7.69 10.65
CA ARG A 863 -26.17 8.80 10.20
C ARG A 863 -25.31 8.35 9.01
N THR A 864 -24.54 7.28 9.17
CA THR A 864 -23.64 6.73 8.13
C THR A 864 -24.40 6.36 6.85
N TYR A 865 -25.50 5.61 6.96
CA TYR A 865 -26.30 5.19 5.81
C TYR A 865 -27.09 6.35 5.17
N THR A 866 -27.40 7.43 5.90
CA THR A 866 -27.90 8.69 5.31
C THR A 866 -26.82 9.39 4.49
N ILE A 867 -25.57 9.40 4.97
CA ILE A 867 -24.43 9.96 4.23
C ILE A 867 -24.19 9.17 2.94
N TYR A 868 -24.25 7.83 2.99
CA TYR A 868 -24.17 6.99 1.79
C TYR A 868 -25.35 7.21 0.83
N ALA A 869 -26.59 7.39 1.34
CA ALA A 869 -27.73 7.73 0.48
C ALA A 869 -27.56 9.09 -0.22
N ALA A 870 -26.89 10.04 0.45
CA ALA A 870 -26.59 11.35 -0.09
C ALA A 870 -25.55 11.24 -1.22
N ARG A 871 -24.39 10.63 -0.92
CA ARG A 871 -23.30 10.36 -1.88
C ARG A 871 -23.82 9.65 -3.14
N ASN A 872 -24.54 8.53 -2.99
CA ASN A 872 -25.06 7.73 -4.11
C ASN A 872 -26.09 8.44 -5.02
N THR A 873 -26.67 9.56 -4.59
CA THR A 873 -27.60 10.36 -5.44
C THR A 873 -26.98 11.67 -5.92
N SER A 874 -25.68 11.84 -5.69
CA SER A 874 -24.94 13.10 -5.80
C SER A 874 -25.66 14.24 -5.07
N THR A 875 -26.23 13.93 -3.91
CA THR A 875 -26.97 14.81 -3.02
C THR A 875 -26.03 15.19 -1.88
N THR A 876 -25.86 16.47 -1.58
CA THR A 876 -25.11 16.91 -0.39
C THR A 876 -25.86 16.46 0.87
N TYR A 877 -25.21 16.50 2.02
CA TYR A 877 -25.87 16.33 3.30
C TYR A 877 -25.47 17.41 4.31
N ILE A 878 -26.27 17.55 5.36
CA ILE A 878 -25.87 18.24 6.59
C ILE A 878 -25.79 17.18 7.69
N ASP A 879 -24.63 17.09 8.33
CA ASP A 879 -24.39 16.20 9.46
C ASP A 879 -24.92 16.81 10.76
N PHE A 880 -26.25 16.85 10.83
CA PHE A 880 -26.98 17.33 11.99
C PHE A 880 -26.87 16.39 13.18
N ASN A 881 -26.51 15.12 12.96
CA ASN A 881 -26.19 14.18 14.03
C ASN A 881 -24.92 14.65 14.77
N LEU A 882 -23.82 14.85 14.05
CA LEU A 882 -22.57 15.35 14.63
C LEU A 882 -22.76 16.72 15.31
N ALA A 883 -23.40 17.68 14.61
CA ALA A 883 -23.60 19.02 15.15
C ALA A 883 -24.48 19.04 16.42
N SER A 884 -25.49 18.17 16.50
CA SER A 884 -26.33 18.05 17.70
C SER A 884 -25.65 17.26 18.81
N THR A 885 -24.90 16.20 18.50
CA THR A 885 -24.04 15.46 19.45
C THR A 885 -23.10 16.41 20.19
N GLU A 886 -22.33 17.22 19.47
CA GLU A 886 -21.35 18.14 20.08
C GLU A 886 -22.02 19.16 21.00
N TYR A 887 -23.12 19.77 20.56
CA TYR A 887 -23.87 20.71 21.39
C TYR A 887 -24.46 20.04 22.64
N ILE A 888 -25.05 18.85 22.51
CA ILE A 888 -25.66 18.10 23.61
C ILE A 888 -24.59 17.65 24.63
N ASN A 889 -23.43 17.18 24.17
CA ASN A 889 -22.27 16.87 25.01
C ASN A 889 -21.79 18.12 25.77
N ALA A 890 -21.65 19.25 25.07
CA ALA A 890 -21.15 20.51 25.63
C ALA A 890 -22.00 21.06 26.78
N ILE A 891 -23.33 21.07 26.62
CA ILE A 891 -24.26 21.56 27.65
C ILE A 891 -24.51 20.55 28.78
N GLY A 892 -24.19 19.28 28.53
CA GLY A 892 -24.38 18.15 29.43
C GLY A 892 -25.84 17.71 29.61
N ASN A 893 -26.03 16.47 30.07
CA ASN A 893 -27.32 15.80 30.22
C ASN A 893 -28.40 16.65 30.90
N ALA A 894 -28.06 17.26 32.04
CA ALA A 894 -28.95 18.13 32.82
C ALA A 894 -29.58 19.27 32.00
N SER A 895 -28.80 19.91 31.13
CA SER A 895 -29.28 21.00 30.28
C SER A 895 -29.98 20.46 29.03
N ALA A 896 -29.46 19.38 28.44
CA ALA A 896 -30.04 18.75 27.26
C ALA A 896 -31.50 18.31 27.49
N GLN A 897 -31.80 17.68 28.64
CA GLN A 897 -33.15 17.23 29.00
C GLN A 897 -34.17 18.38 29.10
N THR A 898 -33.73 19.63 29.30
CA THR A 898 -34.64 20.80 29.30
C THR A 898 -35.23 21.13 27.92
N TYR A 899 -34.75 20.47 26.85
CA TYR A 899 -35.28 20.57 25.49
C TYR A 899 -36.24 19.43 25.12
N ASP A 900 -36.36 18.38 25.94
CA ASP A 900 -37.30 17.29 25.71
C ASP A 900 -38.77 17.73 25.88
N LEU A 901 -39.67 17.09 25.14
CA LEU A 901 -41.12 17.25 25.33
C LEU A 901 -41.57 16.84 26.74
N ALA A 902 -40.95 15.80 27.30
CA ALA A 902 -41.01 15.39 28.70
C ALA A 902 -39.64 14.84 29.12
N CYS A 903 -39.26 14.98 30.39
CA CYS A 903 -37.88 14.76 30.90
C CYS A 903 -37.30 13.33 30.80
N THR A 904 -37.95 12.42 30.06
CA THR A 904 -37.49 11.05 29.74
C THR A 904 -37.80 10.65 28.29
N ASP A 905 -38.12 11.60 27.41
CA ASP A 905 -38.47 11.33 26.01
C ASP A 905 -37.20 11.12 25.15
N GLU A 906 -36.18 11.95 25.40
CA GLU A 906 -34.87 11.97 24.73
C GLU A 906 -34.93 12.16 23.19
N THR A 907 -36.13 12.26 22.61
CA THR A 907 -36.39 12.15 21.17
C THR A 907 -37.15 13.38 20.67
N HIS A 908 -38.40 13.56 21.09
CA HIS A 908 -39.23 14.73 20.75
C HIS A 908 -38.80 15.98 21.52
N LEU A 909 -38.90 17.12 20.83
CA LEU A 909 -38.54 18.42 21.35
C LEU A 909 -39.75 19.14 21.94
N ASN A 910 -39.54 19.90 23.00
CA ASN A 910 -40.49 20.92 23.41
C ASN A 910 -40.33 22.20 22.56
N SER A 911 -41.19 23.19 22.79
CA SER A 911 -41.17 24.47 22.04
C SER A 911 -39.83 25.24 22.09
N TRP A 912 -39.01 25.08 23.14
CA TRP A 912 -37.66 25.66 23.20
C TRP A 912 -36.67 24.81 22.41
N GLY A 913 -36.70 23.49 22.59
CA GLY A 913 -35.88 22.56 21.83
C GLY A 913 -36.05 22.73 20.31
N SER A 914 -37.29 22.84 19.84
CA SER A 914 -37.62 23.07 18.43
C SER A 914 -36.94 24.34 17.88
N VAL A 915 -36.94 25.43 18.66
CA VAL A 915 -36.29 26.70 18.29
C VAL A 915 -34.76 26.59 18.32
N VAL A 916 -34.17 25.87 19.29
CA VAL A 916 -32.72 25.67 19.42
C VAL A 916 -32.18 24.84 18.25
N PHE A 917 -32.71 23.63 18.02
CA PHE A 917 -32.26 22.75 16.94
C PHE A 917 -32.68 23.28 15.56
N GLY A 918 -33.82 23.97 15.46
CA GLY A 918 -34.22 24.68 14.25
C GLY A 918 -33.31 25.87 13.93
N ARG A 919 -32.73 26.53 14.94
CA ARG A 919 -31.70 27.56 14.75
C ARG A 919 -30.38 26.94 14.30
N MET A 920 -29.96 25.83 14.91
CA MET A 920 -28.76 25.09 14.53
C MET A 920 -28.81 24.69 13.04
N PHE A 921 -29.94 24.15 12.56
CA PHE A 921 -30.11 23.83 11.13
C PHE A 921 -30.05 25.08 10.24
N ALA A 922 -30.71 26.18 10.62
CA ALA A 922 -30.60 27.46 9.89
C ALA A 922 -29.16 28.00 9.85
N ASP A 923 -28.41 27.84 10.94
CA ASP A 923 -27.02 28.28 11.05
C ASP A 923 -26.06 27.42 10.20
N LEU A 924 -26.28 26.10 10.15
CA LEU A 924 -25.56 25.18 9.25
C LEU A 924 -25.83 25.52 7.78
N LEU A 925 -27.07 25.85 7.40
CA LEU A 925 -27.44 26.34 6.07
C LEU A 925 -26.83 27.71 5.72
N LEU A 926 -26.52 28.52 6.73
CA LEU A 926 -25.85 29.82 6.59
C LEU A 926 -24.31 29.72 6.64
N GLY A 927 -23.76 28.52 6.92
CA GLY A 927 -22.33 28.28 7.02
C GLY A 927 -21.70 28.78 8.33
N HIS A 928 -22.43 28.87 9.43
CA HIS A 928 -21.84 29.18 10.74
C HIS A 928 -20.99 28.00 11.26
N PRO A 929 -19.74 28.22 11.67
CA PRO A 929 -18.87 27.15 12.16
C PRO A 929 -19.24 26.72 13.59
N PRO A 930 -19.22 25.42 13.90
CA PRO A 930 -19.27 24.94 15.27
C PRO A 930 -18.03 25.43 16.04
N LYS A 931 -18.21 25.71 17.33
CA LYS A 931 -17.15 26.23 18.21
C LYS A 931 -17.04 25.48 19.55
N VAL A 932 -17.46 24.22 19.56
CA VAL A 932 -17.19 23.29 20.66
C VAL A 932 -16.68 21.96 20.11
N GLY A 933 -15.68 21.40 20.79
CA GLY A 933 -15.32 19.98 20.73
C GLY A 933 -14.53 19.50 19.51
N VAL A 934 -14.96 19.88 18.30
CA VAL A 934 -14.47 19.23 17.07
C VAL A 934 -13.19 19.84 16.50
N ASP A 935 -12.19 18.98 16.35
CA ASP A 935 -11.14 19.10 15.32
C ASP A 935 -11.71 18.55 14.01
N VAL A 936 -12.64 19.32 13.43
CA VAL A 936 -13.10 19.10 12.05
C VAL A 936 -12.77 20.32 11.24
N ASP A 937 -12.26 20.08 10.04
CA ASP A 937 -12.30 21.06 8.98
C ASP A 937 -13.76 21.46 8.73
N PHE A 938 -14.16 22.61 9.29
CA PHE A 938 -15.35 23.35 8.89
C PHE A 938 -14.96 24.72 8.31
N VAL A 939 -15.08 24.88 7.00
CA VAL A 939 -14.93 26.15 6.29
C VAL A 939 -16.31 26.73 5.98
N PRO A 940 -16.66 27.87 6.59
CA PRO A 940 -17.83 28.64 6.20
C PRO A 940 -17.85 28.94 4.70
N ASN A 941 -18.80 28.34 3.97
CA ASN A 941 -19.25 28.88 2.69
C ASN A 941 -20.58 29.61 2.91
N PRO A 942 -20.56 30.89 3.33
CA PRO A 942 -21.78 31.66 3.54
C PRO A 942 -22.44 31.89 2.18
N SER A 943 -23.39 31.02 1.85
CA SER A 943 -24.20 31.15 0.65
C SER A 943 -24.96 32.48 0.73
N ALA A 944 -24.47 33.48 0.01
CA ALA A 944 -25.02 34.83 -0.04
C ALA A 944 -26.50 34.84 -0.50
N TYR A 945 -26.96 33.72 -1.08
CA TYR A 945 -28.35 33.45 -1.35
C TYR A 945 -29.20 33.35 -0.07
N PHE A 946 -28.81 32.58 0.95
CA PHE A 946 -29.62 32.35 2.16
C PHE A 946 -29.57 33.50 3.17
N THR A 947 -28.46 34.24 3.27
CA THR A 947 -28.25 35.27 4.30
C THR A 947 -29.33 36.37 4.33
N GLN A 948 -29.99 36.64 3.20
CA GLN A 948 -31.09 37.62 3.10
C GLN A 948 -32.47 37.09 3.50
N TRP A 949 -32.63 35.75 3.58
CA TRP A 949 -33.89 35.03 3.77
C TRP A 949 -34.11 34.50 5.18
N PHE A 950 -33.11 34.54 6.06
CA PHE A 950 -33.24 34.19 7.46
C PHE A 950 -33.23 35.42 8.38
N VAL A 951 -33.97 35.36 9.48
CA VAL A 951 -33.94 36.32 10.58
C VAL A 951 -32.67 36.03 11.41
N PRO A 952 -31.74 36.99 11.57
CA PRO A 952 -30.57 36.78 12.42
C PRO A 952 -30.97 36.65 13.90
N ASN A 953 -30.39 35.68 14.59
CA ASN A 953 -30.48 35.55 16.04
C ASN A 953 -29.08 35.23 16.59
N THR A 954 -28.22 36.25 16.58
CA THR A 954 -26.79 36.09 16.91
C THR A 954 -26.55 35.58 18.32
N THR A 955 -27.40 35.95 19.29
CA THR A 955 -27.29 35.46 20.67
C THR A 955 -27.57 33.96 20.75
N LEU A 956 -28.66 33.46 20.15
CA LEU A 956 -28.95 32.03 20.17
C LEU A 956 -27.90 31.22 19.36
N SER A 957 -27.42 31.77 18.24
CA SER A 957 -26.28 31.18 17.51
C SER A 957 -25.01 31.12 18.35
N GLU A 958 -24.69 32.19 19.08
CA GLU A 958 -23.52 32.26 19.96
C GLU A 958 -23.66 31.26 21.12
N ASP A 959 -24.84 31.17 21.75
CA ASP A 959 -25.11 30.19 22.81
C ASP A 959 -24.91 28.75 22.30
N ILE A 960 -25.55 28.39 21.16
CA ILE A 960 -25.44 27.05 20.54
C ILE A 960 -23.97 26.72 20.23
N TRP A 961 -23.29 27.57 19.47
CA TRP A 961 -21.95 27.24 18.98
C TRP A 961 -20.85 27.43 20.03
N THR A 962 -21.11 28.06 21.18
CA THR A 962 -20.17 28.11 22.32
C THR A 962 -20.47 27.08 23.41
N GLY A 963 -21.47 26.20 23.23
CA GLY A 963 -21.81 25.17 24.19
C GLY A 963 -22.50 25.70 25.45
N VAL A 964 -23.15 26.86 25.34
CA VAL A 964 -23.93 27.46 26.41
C VAL A 964 -25.38 27.04 26.24
N ALA A 965 -25.98 26.46 27.29
CA ALA A 965 -27.38 26.08 27.27
C ALA A 965 -28.28 27.32 27.12
N ALA A 966 -28.89 27.47 25.94
CA ALA A 966 -29.99 28.40 25.73
C ALA A 966 -31.16 28.04 26.66
N TYR A 967 -31.90 29.03 27.17
CA TYR A 967 -32.92 28.83 28.20
C TYR A 967 -33.97 27.77 27.82
N GLY A 968 -33.94 26.62 28.49
CA GLY A 968 -34.91 25.52 28.32
C GLY A 968 -36.03 25.52 29.37
N GLY A 969 -36.88 24.50 29.32
CA GLY A 969 -37.99 24.33 30.28
C GLY A 969 -37.55 23.79 31.65
N ASP A 970 -38.43 23.90 32.65
CA ASP A 970 -38.21 23.34 34.00
C ASP A 970 -38.31 21.79 33.98
N CYS A 971 -37.21 21.09 33.70
CA CYS A 971 -37.05 19.67 34.05
C CYS A 971 -36.30 19.53 35.38
N PRO A 972 -36.95 19.08 36.47
CA PRO A 972 -36.27 18.87 37.75
C PRO A 972 -35.37 17.62 37.68
N LEU A 973 -34.08 17.82 37.92
CA LEU A 973 -33.07 16.75 38.01
C LEU A 973 -33.49 15.69 39.05
N GLN A 974 -33.39 14.40 38.69
CA GLN A 974 -33.50 13.26 39.61
C GLN A 974 -32.13 12.79 40.10
#